data_AF-A0A9D5YD17-F1
#
_entry.id   AF-A0A9D5YD17-F1
#
_cell.length_a   1.000
_cell.length_b   1.000
_cell.length_c   1.000
_cell.angle_alpha   90.00
_cell.angle_beta   90.00
_cell.angle_gamma   90.00
#
_symmetry.space_group_name_H-M   'P 1'
#
loop_
_entity.id
_entity.type
_entity.pdbx_description
1 polymer ?
#
loop_
_entity_poly.entity_id
_entity_poly.type
_entity_poly.pdbx_seq_one_letter_code
_entity_poly.pdbx_strand_id
1 'polypeptide(L)'
;MKQAKKMLCMLLVMVLAFSTVSIGASAAYTSYATPASYDLHESPVLSTPQRGSQLLDYVDAMLYDMRDDLYIDITVMKLDFTSVDKALDTIDGLEGVAGLVGGDVKKLDFDALPSTRRGTGGKTDLNILYELLYFLNANRGIVGNFLKGDLDLGIIASFVDLDFNVHNLLADMLYEMCVDETYDVDNGAIDYNTWTADKILQHAVDTILLGGTAADGDIEEGFLPSMAGKTNINTQTIWGIIENAANAATKDLLIPFIKNDLGALLDEAKAANPHPAWDYIDISKLNLDNYVWGQYDKTNGIIAELNHFLYVVLDQVWTGDKFWVDGGNDKLEQNLNAALEVVYKELGTLILPATTEFIDQADFEDMDLQAKVAWVAKQFIRSEMPYVLWEDTYGEELPLDNLGQVACYVVYSIAADILPVNYMEEVEYGYAEWGTDFALYMLADIGAYYLNGALPIEIQYGSGVEQFLNVLVNWALQDNNFGGFFKGCGVSDSDSPWTKIDKTVFTVLPLHKILGGGATGSYDLLMNKILYPLLNLDLETFLSILYKADYSLLNKTIPQFVTSILNGVLNVIVARNTQPEMFSANPPSVDSLIQNGNLAVTAEKLLNGLYNAGRYQYFWDSLLPILNPLLIDESGYSYNIVAAPSGYDVNSLATLEAKLGYWDEVFAEPDVYDKNGANWNESEDYVLWRFDKVEAAIDDAWGVIDGYNGAVQWVADANEQLAAANASGDANAITDAQNNLAAAQAEVASYTAKRYADAAYKIEYYAAKAAANQNEAVQSHLMNVLYLADAKDYKEKNYDPAVWANYEEAYNHAYEIYETLPYDEDTYLPSPDLKQSMVNAARKNLLDAMMKLEVKLADLSALIAYYDQVKNTVTDAYSAETVERFNNALANALSLIEEGILTADRQLDIDEALEELKAAFEGLSEFVETIKPVLDKIKEDIKTGEVDGAALIWNLATNLTPDALLEDFVNSDENGTLEVQTVVDGVVGTGSKLVLKDSEGTVVEEYEVVIFGDANGDGVVDVMDTICLDLYTVYQANYAEGSAQWYALNLDGKADVDAADAVILDAYTNFAGTIDQGSIY
;
A
#
# COMPACT_ATOMS: atom_id res chain seq x y z
N MET A 1 -50.49 0.59 -28.55
CA MET A 1 -49.92 0.82 -27.20
C MET A 1 -50.48 -0.10 -26.11
N LYS A 2 -51.80 -0.15 -25.82
CA LYS A 2 -52.33 -1.06 -24.79
C LYS A 2 -52.26 -2.57 -25.13
N GLN A 3 -52.24 -2.95 -26.41
CA GLN A 3 -52.13 -4.36 -26.83
C GLN A 3 -50.67 -4.82 -27.05
N ALA A 4 -49.80 -3.93 -27.53
CA ALA A 4 -48.36 -4.13 -27.50
C ALA A 4 -47.83 -4.37 -26.08
N LYS A 5 -48.34 -3.63 -25.06
CA LYS A 5 -48.02 -3.86 -23.65
C LYS A 5 -48.44 -5.24 -23.11
N LYS A 6 -49.56 -5.81 -23.60
CA LYS A 6 -50.12 -7.09 -23.10
C LYS A 6 -49.31 -8.30 -23.54
N MET A 7 -48.77 -8.27 -24.76
CA MET A 7 -47.92 -9.33 -25.27
C MET A 7 -46.45 -9.08 -24.92
N LEU A 8 -46.04 -7.81 -24.83
CA LEU A 8 -44.80 -7.41 -24.18
C LEU A 8 -44.78 -7.96 -22.77
N CYS A 9 -45.85 -7.92 -21.98
CA CYS A 9 -45.96 -8.55 -20.65
C CYS A 9 -45.86 -10.09 -20.66
N MET A 10 -46.42 -10.80 -21.66
CA MET A 10 -46.26 -12.27 -21.77
C MET A 10 -44.84 -12.69 -22.16
N LEU A 11 -44.22 -11.94 -23.09
CA LEU A 11 -42.82 -12.11 -23.43
C LEU A 11 -41.92 -11.58 -22.30
N LEU A 12 -42.29 -10.51 -21.59
CA LEU A 12 -41.61 -10.00 -20.39
C LEU A 12 -41.69 -11.05 -19.30
N VAL A 13 -42.79 -11.76 -19.05
CA VAL A 13 -42.82 -12.83 -18.04
C VAL A 13 -41.91 -13.99 -18.42
N MET A 14 -41.87 -14.37 -19.71
CA MET A 14 -40.92 -15.38 -20.19
C MET A 14 -39.47 -14.88 -20.22
N VAL A 15 -39.23 -13.58 -20.43
CA VAL A 15 -37.91 -12.93 -20.49
C VAL A 15 -37.44 -12.50 -19.10
N LEU A 16 -38.31 -12.14 -18.17
CA LEU A 16 -38.07 -11.82 -16.74
C LEU A 16 -37.74 -13.09 -15.97
N ALA A 17 -38.33 -14.23 -16.33
CA ALA A 17 -37.87 -15.54 -15.90
C ALA A 17 -36.43 -15.85 -16.33
N PHE A 18 -35.88 -15.08 -17.29
CA PHE A 18 -34.48 -15.13 -17.73
C PHE A 18 -33.68 -13.81 -17.51
N SER A 19 -34.28 -12.74 -16.98
CA SER A 19 -33.66 -11.42 -16.75
C SER A 19 -34.35 -10.65 -15.61
N THR A 20 -33.86 -10.86 -14.39
CA THR A 20 -33.90 -9.96 -13.21
C THR A 20 -35.13 -9.07 -12.98
N VAL A 21 -36.07 -9.44 -12.08
CA VAL A 21 -36.85 -8.50 -11.22
C VAL A 21 -37.27 -9.22 -9.92
N SER A 22 -37.19 -8.50 -8.80
CA SER A 22 -37.51 -8.85 -7.41
C SER A 22 -38.88 -8.29 -6.95
N ILE A 23 -39.83 -9.14 -6.54
CA ILE A 23 -41.02 -8.81 -5.71
C ILE A 23 -41.42 -10.07 -4.88
N GLY A 24 -41.72 -9.94 -3.58
CA GLY A 24 -41.92 -11.07 -2.66
C GLY A 24 -43.16 -11.96 -2.93
N ALA A 25 -43.04 -13.28 -2.71
CA ALA A 25 -44.11 -14.27 -2.91
C ALA A 25 -44.25 -15.25 -1.72
N SER A 26 -45.49 -15.46 -1.26
CA SER A 26 -45.85 -16.44 -0.22
C SER A 26 -46.16 -17.82 -0.81
N ALA A 27 -45.78 -18.91 -0.12
CA ALA A 27 -45.93 -20.29 -0.61
C ALA A 27 -47.39 -20.68 -0.86
N ALA A 28 -47.77 -20.99 -2.11
CA ALA A 28 -49.13 -21.40 -2.44
C ALA A 28 -49.34 -22.93 -2.50
N TYR A 29 -48.30 -23.72 -2.84
CA TYR A 29 -48.46 -25.15 -3.13
C TYR A 29 -47.45 -26.08 -2.45
N THR A 30 -46.14 -25.85 -2.62
CA THR A 30 -45.11 -26.58 -1.86
C THR A 30 -44.63 -25.69 -0.73
N SER A 31 -44.81 -26.13 0.53
CA SER A 31 -44.32 -25.34 1.66
C SER A 31 -42.79 -25.28 1.66
N TYR A 32 -42.28 -24.06 1.57
CA TYR A 32 -40.88 -23.71 1.85
C TYR A 32 -40.75 -22.95 3.18
N ALA A 33 -41.77 -23.02 4.05
CA ALA A 33 -41.71 -22.53 5.43
C ALA A 33 -40.75 -23.37 6.31
N THR A 34 -40.42 -24.59 5.87
CA THR A 34 -39.38 -25.42 6.46
C THR A 34 -38.30 -25.68 5.41
N PRO A 35 -37.04 -25.33 5.66
CA PRO A 35 -35.98 -25.57 4.70
C PRO A 35 -35.63 -27.06 4.61
N ALA A 36 -34.99 -27.44 3.51
CA ALA A 36 -34.62 -28.84 3.28
C ALA A 36 -33.42 -29.28 4.10
N SER A 37 -32.47 -28.36 4.31
CA SER A 37 -31.28 -28.56 5.13
C SER A 37 -30.77 -27.21 5.62
N TYR A 38 -29.68 -27.26 6.37
CA TYR A 38 -28.93 -26.10 6.84
C TYR A 38 -27.51 -26.21 6.34
N ASP A 39 -26.94 -25.08 5.95
CA ASP A 39 -25.54 -25.02 5.55
C ASP A 39 -24.62 -24.97 6.79
N LEU A 40 -23.30 -24.85 6.61
CA LEU A 40 -22.36 -24.78 7.73
C LEU A 40 -22.52 -23.52 8.60
N HIS A 41 -23.18 -22.50 8.06
CA HIS A 41 -23.60 -21.29 8.76
C HIS A 41 -25.00 -21.39 9.35
N GLU A 42 -25.59 -22.57 9.19
CA GLU A 42 -26.93 -22.97 9.54
C GLU A 42 -28.02 -22.05 9.02
N SER A 43 -27.73 -21.43 7.87
CA SER A 43 -28.70 -20.72 7.06
C SER A 43 -29.60 -21.74 6.34
N PRO A 44 -30.90 -21.44 6.13
CA PRO A 44 -31.82 -22.37 5.52
C PRO A 44 -31.46 -22.59 4.06
N VAL A 45 -31.19 -23.83 3.69
CA VAL A 45 -30.98 -24.21 2.30
C VAL A 45 -32.29 -24.77 1.76
N LEU A 46 -32.88 -24.04 0.82
CA LEU A 46 -33.99 -24.57 0.02
C LEU A 46 -33.48 -25.66 -0.93
N SER A 47 -34.18 -26.78 -0.97
CA SER A 47 -33.94 -27.81 -2.00
C SER A 47 -34.33 -27.27 -3.38
N THR A 48 -33.78 -27.84 -4.45
CA THR A 48 -34.16 -27.45 -5.83
C THR A 48 -35.67 -27.50 -6.08
N PRO A 49 -36.44 -28.51 -5.61
CA PRO A 49 -37.89 -28.51 -5.73
C PRO A 49 -38.58 -27.34 -5.02
N GLN A 50 -38.08 -26.94 -3.85
CA GLN A 50 -38.60 -25.77 -3.12
C GLN A 50 -38.30 -24.46 -3.87
N ARG A 51 -37.06 -24.30 -4.38
CA ARG A 51 -36.67 -23.14 -5.21
C ARG A 51 -37.51 -23.05 -6.49
N GLY A 52 -37.76 -24.18 -7.15
CA GLY A 52 -38.62 -24.25 -8.32
C GLY A 52 -40.07 -23.85 -8.01
N SER A 53 -40.59 -24.21 -6.84
CA SER A 53 -41.92 -23.80 -6.39
C SER A 53 -41.98 -22.30 -6.09
N GLN A 54 -40.97 -21.74 -5.43
CA GLN A 54 -40.85 -20.30 -5.17
C GLN A 54 -40.82 -19.47 -6.47
N LEU A 55 -40.07 -19.92 -7.49
CA LEU A 55 -40.06 -19.27 -8.80
C LEU A 55 -41.45 -19.28 -9.44
N LEU A 56 -42.16 -20.41 -9.41
CA LEU A 56 -43.52 -20.48 -9.99
C LEU A 56 -44.55 -19.67 -9.18
N ASP A 57 -44.38 -19.53 -7.86
CA ASP A 57 -45.18 -18.61 -7.04
C ASP A 57 -44.95 -17.15 -7.45
N TYR A 58 -43.69 -16.78 -7.69
CA TYR A 58 -43.36 -15.45 -8.22
C TYR A 58 -44.00 -15.21 -9.60
N VAL A 59 -43.87 -16.18 -10.52
CA VAL A 59 -44.50 -16.09 -11.85
C VAL A 59 -46.02 -15.99 -11.74
N ASP A 60 -46.67 -16.75 -10.85
CA ASP A 60 -48.11 -16.66 -10.63
C ASP A 60 -48.53 -15.28 -10.10
N ALA A 61 -47.77 -14.69 -9.17
CA ALA A 61 -48.03 -13.34 -8.67
C ALA A 61 -47.93 -12.30 -9.80
N MET A 62 -46.89 -12.39 -10.63
CA MET A 62 -46.72 -11.51 -11.81
C MET A 62 -47.89 -11.65 -12.80
N LEU A 63 -48.28 -12.88 -13.12
CA LEU A 63 -49.39 -13.17 -14.02
C LEU A 63 -50.73 -12.67 -13.45
N TYR A 64 -50.92 -12.75 -12.13
CA TYR A 64 -52.10 -12.24 -11.44
C TYR A 64 -52.17 -10.71 -11.44
N ASP A 65 -51.05 -10.02 -11.22
CA ASP A 65 -50.99 -8.55 -11.26
C ASP A 65 -51.27 -8.02 -12.68
N MET A 66 -50.87 -8.77 -13.70
CA MET A 66 -51.12 -8.46 -15.11
C MET A 66 -52.49 -8.96 -15.62
N ARG A 67 -53.38 -9.46 -14.75
CA ARG A 67 -54.64 -10.14 -15.16
C ARG A 67 -55.56 -9.31 -16.06
N ASP A 68 -55.66 -8.00 -15.82
CA ASP A 68 -56.55 -7.09 -16.58
C ASP A 68 -56.06 -6.93 -18.04
N ASP A 69 -54.80 -7.31 -18.27
CA ASP A 69 -54.11 -7.26 -19.53
C ASP A 69 -53.98 -8.63 -20.23
N LEU A 70 -54.07 -9.73 -19.47
CA LEU A 70 -53.81 -11.10 -19.90
C LEU A 70 -55.07 -11.95 -20.20
N TYR A 71 -56.27 -11.44 -19.89
CA TYR A 71 -57.53 -12.12 -20.25
C TYR A 71 -58.07 -11.62 -21.59
N ILE A 72 -58.15 -12.51 -22.59
CA ILE A 72 -58.64 -12.17 -23.94
C ILE A 72 -59.77 -13.13 -24.34
N ASP A 73 -60.95 -12.58 -24.57
CA ASP A 73 -62.10 -13.33 -25.10
C ASP A 73 -62.12 -13.21 -26.62
N ILE A 74 -61.71 -14.28 -27.31
CA ILE A 74 -61.79 -14.38 -28.76
C ILE A 74 -63.03 -15.19 -29.09
N THR A 75 -63.73 -14.87 -30.19
CA THR A 75 -65.02 -15.48 -30.58
C THR A 75 -65.02 -17.02 -30.61
N VAL A 76 -63.84 -17.65 -30.68
CA VAL A 76 -63.66 -19.10 -30.75
C VAL A 76 -63.06 -19.74 -29.49
N MET A 77 -62.44 -18.97 -28.58
CA MET A 77 -61.86 -19.48 -27.32
C MET A 77 -61.54 -18.37 -26.32
N LYS A 78 -61.49 -18.74 -25.03
CA LYS A 78 -61.02 -17.86 -23.95
C LYS A 78 -59.53 -18.10 -23.74
N LEU A 79 -58.75 -17.03 -23.77
CA LEU A 79 -57.33 -17.05 -23.41
C LEU A 79 -57.20 -16.51 -21.98
N ASP A 80 -56.73 -17.35 -21.05
CA ASP A 80 -56.56 -17.01 -19.64
C ASP A 80 -55.11 -17.29 -19.21
N PHE A 81 -54.29 -16.24 -19.12
CA PHE A 81 -52.90 -16.33 -18.66
C PHE A 81 -52.73 -15.79 -17.23
N THR A 82 -53.75 -15.84 -16.38
CA THR A 82 -53.69 -15.27 -15.00
C THR A 82 -52.93 -16.11 -13.98
N SER A 83 -52.52 -17.33 -14.35
CA SER A 83 -51.61 -18.19 -13.61
C SER A 83 -50.91 -19.16 -14.55
N VAL A 84 -49.86 -19.82 -14.10
CA VAL A 84 -49.07 -20.82 -14.83
C VAL A 84 -49.97 -21.97 -15.32
N ASP A 85 -50.79 -22.55 -14.44
CA ASP A 85 -51.67 -23.66 -14.81
C ASP A 85 -52.71 -23.24 -15.87
N LYS A 86 -53.29 -22.05 -15.71
CA LYS A 86 -54.26 -21.52 -16.67
C LYS A 86 -53.62 -21.16 -18.01
N ALA A 87 -52.38 -20.67 -17.98
CA ALA A 87 -51.59 -20.40 -19.18
C ALA A 87 -51.32 -21.71 -19.95
N LEU A 88 -50.91 -22.77 -19.24
CA LEU A 88 -50.70 -24.09 -19.83
C LEU A 88 -52.01 -24.68 -20.38
N ASP A 89 -53.12 -24.56 -19.66
CA ASP A 89 -54.45 -25.01 -20.12
C ASP A 89 -54.94 -24.20 -21.33
N THR A 90 -54.63 -22.91 -21.37
CA THR A 90 -54.92 -22.05 -22.53
C THR A 90 -54.13 -22.51 -23.77
N ILE A 91 -52.87 -22.88 -23.60
CA ILE A 91 -52.04 -23.41 -24.69
C ILE A 91 -52.54 -24.79 -25.14
N ASP A 92 -52.90 -25.67 -24.22
CA ASP A 92 -53.51 -26.98 -24.51
C ASP A 92 -54.79 -26.82 -25.32
N GLY A 93 -55.66 -25.88 -24.92
CA GLY A 93 -56.88 -25.54 -25.63
C GLY A 93 -56.69 -25.05 -27.07
N LEU A 94 -55.49 -24.58 -27.44
CA LEU A 94 -55.18 -24.20 -28.83
C LEU A 94 -55.14 -25.41 -29.76
N GLU A 95 -54.85 -26.62 -29.27
CA GLU A 95 -54.77 -27.83 -30.10
C GLU A 95 -56.08 -28.04 -30.88
N GLY A 96 -57.22 -27.89 -30.21
CA GLY A 96 -58.55 -28.08 -30.80
C GLY A 96 -58.92 -27.07 -31.90
N VAL A 97 -58.22 -25.95 -31.98
CA VAL A 97 -58.44 -24.88 -32.97
C VAL A 97 -57.25 -24.64 -33.90
N ALA A 98 -56.11 -25.29 -33.69
CA ALA A 98 -54.87 -25.08 -34.44
C ALA A 98 -55.04 -25.26 -35.95
N GLY A 99 -55.88 -26.21 -36.38
CA GLY A 99 -56.23 -26.43 -37.78
C GLY A 99 -57.04 -25.30 -38.43
N LEU A 100 -57.77 -24.51 -37.64
CA LEU A 100 -58.55 -23.34 -38.08
C LEU A 100 -57.70 -22.06 -38.07
N VAL A 101 -56.82 -21.93 -37.08
CA VAL A 101 -55.90 -20.79 -36.89
C VAL A 101 -54.84 -20.74 -37.99
N GLY A 102 -54.27 -21.89 -38.36
CA GLY A 102 -53.22 -22.00 -39.38
C GLY A 102 -51.83 -21.59 -38.88
N GLY A 103 -50.93 -21.28 -39.81
CA GLY A 103 -49.56 -20.83 -39.51
C GLY A 103 -48.68 -21.86 -38.78
N ASP A 104 -47.71 -21.35 -38.03
CA ASP A 104 -46.80 -22.10 -37.16
C ASP A 104 -47.50 -22.63 -35.90
N VAL A 105 -48.65 -22.07 -35.50
CA VAL A 105 -49.49 -22.62 -34.40
C VAL A 105 -49.94 -24.05 -34.70
N LYS A 106 -50.23 -24.37 -35.97
CA LYS A 106 -50.56 -25.74 -36.40
C LYS A 106 -49.37 -26.71 -36.30
N LYS A 107 -48.14 -26.19 -36.30
CA LYS A 107 -46.92 -26.99 -36.25
C LYS A 107 -46.41 -27.21 -34.83
N LEU A 108 -47.08 -26.63 -33.82
CA LEU A 108 -46.76 -26.88 -32.43
C LEU A 108 -46.96 -28.37 -32.10
N ASP A 109 -45.97 -28.94 -31.44
CA ASP A 109 -46.01 -30.26 -30.85
C ASP A 109 -46.71 -30.18 -29.49
N PHE A 110 -48.04 -30.26 -29.51
CA PHE A 110 -48.87 -30.22 -28.30
C PHE A 110 -48.67 -31.47 -27.42
N ASP A 111 -48.25 -32.60 -27.99
CA ASP A 111 -47.95 -33.82 -27.22
C ASP A 111 -46.75 -33.62 -26.28
N ALA A 112 -45.89 -32.63 -26.58
CA ALA A 112 -44.75 -32.26 -25.74
C ALA A 112 -45.09 -31.23 -24.65
N LEU A 113 -46.32 -30.71 -24.60
CA LEU A 113 -46.74 -29.72 -23.60
C LEU A 113 -46.68 -30.32 -22.19
N PRO A 114 -46.31 -29.53 -21.15
CA PRO A 114 -46.33 -30.01 -19.78
C PRO A 114 -47.67 -30.64 -19.43
N SER A 115 -47.61 -31.87 -18.92
CA SER A 115 -48.78 -32.59 -18.40
C SER A 115 -48.92 -32.39 -16.89
N THR A 116 -47.82 -32.04 -16.22
CA THR A 116 -47.80 -31.66 -14.81
C THR A 116 -48.41 -30.26 -14.64
N ARG A 117 -49.25 -30.10 -13.61
CA ARG A 117 -49.82 -28.84 -13.11
C ARG A 117 -49.41 -28.62 -11.66
N ARG A 118 -49.55 -27.40 -11.15
CA ARG A 118 -49.28 -27.09 -9.74
C ARG A 118 -50.20 -27.95 -8.85
N GLY A 119 -49.61 -28.61 -7.85
CA GLY A 119 -50.35 -29.53 -6.96
C GLY A 119 -50.67 -30.92 -7.55
N THR A 120 -50.11 -31.30 -8.70
CA THR A 120 -50.27 -32.66 -9.26
C THR A 120 -49.71 -33.73 -8.32
N GLY A 121 -50.54 -34.71 -7.94
CA GLY A 121 -50.16 -35.75 -6.98
C GLY A 121 -48.91 -36.56 -7.39
N GLY A 122 -47.89 -36.58 -6.54
CA GLY A 122 -46.64 -37.30 -6.76
C GLY A 122 -45.62 -36.58 -7.67
N LYS A 123 -45.87 -35.33 -8.02
CA LYS A 123 -44.99 -34.45 -8.80
C LYS A 123 -44.69 -33.17 -8.00
N THR A 124 -43.60 -32.50 -8.35
CA THR A 124 -43.21 -31.21 -7.79
C THR A 124 -43.36 -30.12 -8.85
N ASP A 125 -43.45 -28.86 -8.44
CA ASP A 125 -43.49 -27.70 -9.34
C ASP A 125 -42.28 -27.64 -10.27
N LEU A 126 -41.11 -28.11 -9.81
CA LEU A 126 -39.90 -28.25 -10.62
C LEU A 126 -40.09 -29.15 -11.85
N ASN A 127 -41.00 -30.14 -11.80
CA ASN A 127 -41.32 -30.97 -12.96
C ASN A 127 -41.97 -30.16 -14.09
N ILE A 128 -42.70 -29.09 -13.77
CA ILE A 128 -43.31 -28.20 -14.77
C ILE A 128 -42.19 -27.49 -15.56
N LEU A 129 -41.16 -26.98 -14.87
CA LEU A 129 -40.00 -26.33 -15.49
C LEU A 129 -39.22 -27.29 -16.40
N TYR A 130 -39.08 -28.56 -15.98
CA TYR A 130 -38.44 -29.61 -16.78
C TYR A 130 -39.22 -29.93 -18.05
N GLU A 131 -40.53 -30.13 -17.93
CA GLU A 131 -41.41 -30.41 -19.06
C GLU A 131 -41.53 -29.21 -20.00
N LEU A 132 -41.46 -27.98 -19.48
CA LEU A 132 -41.48 -26.76 -20.29
C LEU A 132 -40.24 -26.64 -21.18
N LEU A 133 -39.05 -26.96 -20.67
CA LEU A 133 -37.84 -27.01 -21.50
C LEU A 133 -37.94 -28.09 -22.59
N TYR A 134 -38.57 -29.23 -22.29
CA TYR A 134 -38.84 -30.25 -23.30
C TYR A 134 -39.77 -29.72 -24.40
N PHE A 135 -40.87 -29.07 -24.02
CA PHE A 135 -41.80 -28.44 -24.95
C PHE A 135 -41.11 -27.42 -25.86
N LEU A 136 -40.26 -26.55 -25.29
CA LEU A 136 -39.48 -25.57 -26.05
C LEU A 136 -38.52 -26.25 -27.04
N ASN A 137 -37.87 -27.34 -26.63
CA ASN A 137 -36.96 -28.08 -27.52
C ASN A 137 -37.70 -28.83 -28.65
N ALA A 138 -38.83 -29.47 -28.34
CA ALA A 138 -39.69 -30.11 -29.35
C ALA A 138 -40.14 -29.09 -30.42
N ASN A 139 -40.41 -27.87 -29.97
CA ASN A 139 -40.86 -26.74 -30.79
C ASN A 139 -39.75 -25.75 -31.18
N ARG A 140 -38.47 -26.13 -31.06
CA ARG A 140 -37.33 -25.20 -31.26
C ARG A 140 -37.31 -24.49 -32.61
N GLY A 141 -37.85 -25.12 -33.67
CA GLY A 141 -37.96 -24.48 -34.99
C GLY A 141 -38.95 -23.31 -35.01
N ILE A 142 -40.01 -23.37 -34.19
CA ILE A 142 -40.97 -22.26 -34.01
C ILE A 142 -40.32 -21.15 -33.18
N VAL A 143 -39.55 -21.51 -32.15
CA VAL A 143 -38.72 -20.54 -31.39
C VAL A 143 -37.71 -19.85 -32.32
N GLY A 144 -37.07 -20.61 -33.22
CA GLY A 144 -36.17 -20.06 -34.23
C GLY A 144 -36.87 -19.11 -35.22
N ASN A 145 -38.10 -19.42 -35.64
CA ASN A 145 -38.89 -18.50 -36.48
C ASN A 145 -39.28 -17.22 -35.73
N PHE A 146 -39.62 -17.32 -34.45
CA PHE A 146 -39.88 -16.16 -33.59
C PHE A 146 -38.66 -15.24 -33.53
N LEU A 147 -37.48 -15.78 -33.24
CA LEU A 147 -36.23 -15.01 -33.20
C LEU A 147 -35.85 -14.38 -34.56
N LYS A 148 -36.27 -15.00 -35.67
CA LYS A 148 -36.09 -14.46 -37.03
C LYS A 148 -37.06 -13.32 -37.37
N GLY A 149 -38.15 -13.17 -36.62
CA GLY A 149 -39.30 -12.35 -37.02
C GLY A 149 -40.15 -13.00 -38.12
N ASP A 150 -39.93 -14.29 -38.40
CA ASP A 150 -40.60 -15.06 -39.46
C ASP A 150 -41.78 -15.89 -38.91
N LEU A 151 -42.18 -15.68 -37.65
CA LEU A 151 -43.24 -16.46 -37.01
C LEU A 151 -44.60 -16.20 -37.69
N ASP A 152 -45.16 -17.25 -38.30
CA ASP A 152 -46.47 -17.18 -38.94
C ASP A 152 -47.58 -17.49 -37.91
N LEU A 153 -48.24 -16.46 -37.38
CA LEU A 153 -49.37 -16.63 -36.46
C LEU A 153 -50.71 -16.97 -37.16
N GLY A 154 -50.73 -17.11 -38.49
CA GLY A 154 -51.95 -17.36 -39.24
C GLY A 154 -53.01 -16.28 -39.01
N ILE A 155 -54.27 -16.68 -38.75
CA ILE A 155 -55.38 -15.75 -38.53
C ILE A 155 -55.16 -14.88 -37.27
N ILE A 156 -54.37 -15.37 -36.30
CA ILE A 156 -54.11 -14.66 -35.03
C ILE A 156 -53.26 -13.39 -35.24
N ALA A 157 -52.48 -13.30 -36.32
CA ALA A 157 -51.69 -12.10 -36.66
C ALA A 157 -52.53 -10.81 -36.77
N SER A 158 -53.84 -10.92 -37.04
CA SER A 158 -54.74 -9.76 -37.10
C SER A 158 -55.13 -9.17 -35.73
N PHE A 159 -54.82 -9.90 -34.65
CA PHE A 159 -55.14 -9.53 -33.27
C PHE A 159 -53.90 -9.30 -32.40
N VAL A 160 -52.72 -9.62 -32.94
CA VAL A 160 -51.45 -9.71 -32.21
C VAL A 160 -50.35 -9.13 -33.07
N ASP A 161 -49.65 -8.12 -32.54
CA ASP A 161 -48.49 -7.48 -33.17
C ASP A 161 -47.21 -7.94 -32.47
N LEU A 162 -46.30 -8.56 -33.24
CA LEU A 162 -45.05 -9.15 -32.77
C LEU A 162 -43.85 -8.39 -33.32
N ASP A 163 -43.79 -7.09 -33.06
CA ASP A 163 -42.63 -6.27 -33.43
C ASP A 163 -41.53 -6.38 -32.36
N PHE A 164 -40.98 -7.59 -32.19
CA PHE A 164 -39.88 -7.88 -31.26
C PHE A 164 -38.66 -8.37 -32.05
N ASN A 165 -37.64 -7.52 -32.15
CA ASN A 165 -36.42 -7.81 -32.89
C ASN A 165 -35.23 -7.94 -31.92
N VAL A 166 -34.81 -9.18 -31.65
CA VAL A 166 -33.72 -9.48 -30.70
C VAL A 166 -32.39 -8.88 -31.14
N HIS A 167 -32.12 -8.83 -32.45
CA HIS A 167 -30.95 -8.14 -32.98
C HIS A 167 -30.93 -6.67 -32.59
N ASN A 168 -32.06 -5.97 -32.71
CA ASN A 168 -32.15 -4.56 -32.32
C ASN A 168 -31.97 -4.39 -30.81
N LEU A 169 -32.60 -5.25 -29.99
CA LEU A 169 -32.42 -5.20 -28.53
C LEU A 169 -30.94 -5.39 -28.12
N LEU A 170 -30.26 -6.38 -28.70
CA LEU A 170 -28.85 -6.64 -28.40
C LEU A 170 -27.94 -5.54 -28.95
N ALA A 171 -28.27 -4.95 -30.10
CA ALA A 171 -27.56 -3.80 -30.64
C ALA A 171 -27.75 -2.57 -29.76
N ASP A 172 -28.96 -2.34 -29.24
CA ASP A 172 -29.28 -1.25 -28.29
C ASP A 172 -28.53 -1.44 -26.97
N MET A 173 -28.47 -2.66 -26.43
CA MET A 173 -27.66 -2.97 -25.23
C MET A 173 -26.16 -2.74 -25.48
N LEU A 174 -25.64 -3.20 -26.63
CA LEU A 174 -24.24 -2.94 -27.00
C LEU A 174 -23.97 -1.44 -27.14
N TYR A 175 -24.93 -0.68 -27.66
CA TYR A 175 -24.86 0.76 -27.73
C TYR A 175 -24.79 1.40 -26.34
N GLU A 176 -25.72 1.07 -25.44
CA GLU A 176 -25.72 1.55 -24.04
C GLU A 176 -24.43 1.20 -23.31
N MET A 177 -23.79 0.08 -23.64
CA MET A 177 -22.50 -0.32 -23.06
C MET A 177 -21.29 0.42 -23.65
N CYS A 178 -21.35 0.82 -24.92
CA CYS A 178 -20.20 1.37 -25.64
C CYS A 178 -20.18 2.90 -25.72
N VAL A 179 -21.30 3.57 -25.44
CA VAL A 179 -21.45 5.02 -25.53
C VAL A 179 -21.64 5.59 -24.12
N ASP A 180 -20.66 6.37 -23.66
CA ASP A 180 -20.71 7.13 -22.42
C ASP A 180 -21.69 8.31 -22.54
N GLU A 181 -22.44 8.63 -21.47
CA GLU A 181 -23.41 9.74 -21.42
C GLU A 181 -22.78 11.11 -21.74
N THR A 182 -21.45 11.21 -21.68
CA THR A 182 -20.67 12.42 -21.98
C THR A 182 -20.46 12.67 -23.48
N TYR A 183 -20.62 11.66 -24.35
CA TYR A 183 -20.51 11.78 -25.81
C TYR A 183 -21.90 11.98 -26.41
N ASP A 184 -22.30 13.25 -26.48
CA ASP A 184 -23.65 13.72 -26.75
C ASP A 184 -24.27 13.14 -28.05
N VAL A 185 -25.34 12.36 -27.86
CA VAL A 185 -26.19 11.78 -28.92
C VAL A 185 -27.09 12.83 -29.58
N ASP A 186 -27.24 14.03 -28.98
CA ASP A 186 -28.24 15.02 -29.40
C ASP A 186 -27.93 15.74 -30.72
N ASN A 187 -26.75 15.53 -31.32
CA ASN A 187 -26.38 16.15 -32.61
C ASN A 187 -26.39 15.24 -33.84
N GLY A 188 -26.94 14.01 -33.74
CA GLY A 188 -27.21 13.18 -34.91
C GLY A 188 -25.97 12.55 -35.57
N ALA A 189 -24.87 12.39 -34.83
CA ALA A 189 -23.67 11.68 -35.30
C ALA A 189 -23.86 10.15 -35.34
N ILE A 190 -24.73 9.59 -34.47
CA ILE A 190 -25.02 8.17 -34.40
C ILE A 190 -26.50 7.94 -34.75
N ASP A 191 -26.75 7.16 -35.80
CA ASP A 191 -28.11 6.76 -36.20
C ASP A 191 -28.32 5.28 -35.91
N TYR A 192 -29.00 5.03 -34.79
CA TYR A 192 -29.33 3.71 -34.23
C TYR A 192 -30.10 2.82 -35.21
N ASN A 193 -30.81 3.39 -36.19
CA ASN A 193 -31.55 2.59 -37.18
C ASN A 193 -30.71 2.17 -38.40
N THR A 194 -29.50 2.71 -38.56
CA THR A 194 -28.68 2.49 -39.77
C THR A 194 -27.26 1.98 -39.50
N TRP A 195 -26.80 2.02 -38.24
CA TRP A 195 -25.49 1.52 -37.85
C TRP A 195 -25.55 0.06 -37.44
N THR A 196 -24.58 -0.73 -37.90
CA THR A 196 -24.40 -2.13 -37.48
C THR A 196 -23.59 -2.19 -36.19
N ALA A 197 -23.65 -3.30 -35.44
CA ALA A 197 -22.84 -3.46 -34.23
C ALA A 197 -21.33 -3.30 -34.51
N ASP A 198 -20.88 -3.76 -35.68
CA ASP A 198 -19.49 -3.55 -36.12
C ASP A 198 -19.12 -2.07 -36.24
N LYS A 199 -20.03 -1.24 -36.75
CA LYS A 199 -19.79 0.20 -36.90
C LYS A 199 -19.79 0.89 -35.54
N ILE A 200 -20.68 0.51 -34.63
CA ILE A 200 -20.73 1.04 -33.27
C ILE A 200 -19.41 0.73 -32.55
N LEU A 201 -18.98 -0.54 -32.55
CA LEU A 201 -17.72 -0.96 -31.93
C LEU A 201 -16.50 -0.32 -32.59
N GLN A 202 -16.44 -0.29 -33.93
CA GLN A 202 -15.34 0.34 -34.64
C GLN A 202 -15.28 1.84 -34.35
N HIS A 203 -16.43 2.51 -34.31
CA HIS A 203 -16.51 3.93 -33.97
C HIS A 203 -16.09 4.20 -32.53
N ALA A 204 -16.48 3.37 -31.56
CA ALA A 204 -16.03 3.50 -30.18
C ALA A 204 -14.51 3.35 -30.07
N VAL A 205 -13.94 2.31 -30.69
CA VAL A 205 -12.48 2.09 -30.74
C VAL A 205 -11.76 3.26 -31.44
N ASP A 206 -12.27 3.71 -32.58
CA ASP A 206 -11.67 4.80 -33.35
C ASP A 206 -11.80 6.16 -32.63
N THR A 207 -12.90 6.42 -31.92
CA THR A 207 -13.10 7.68 -31.18
C THR A 207 -12.13 7.75 -30.00
N ILE A 208 -12.00 6.67 -29.22
CA ILE A 208 -11.07 6.58 -28.10
C ILE A 208 -9.61 6.73 -28.57
N LEU A 209 -9.24 6.07 -29.67
CA LEU A 209 -7.84 6.01 -30.11
C LEU A 209 -7.45 7.13 -31.07
N LEU A 210 -8.31 7.54 -32.00
CA LEU A 210 -7.98 8.47 -33.09
C LEU A 210 -8.57 9.87 -32.87
N GLY A 211 -9.49 10.01 -31.92
CA GLY A 211 -10.17 11.27 -31.63
C GLY A 211 -11.33 11.52 -32.60
N GLY A 212 -12.19 12.45 -32.22
CA GLY A 212 -13.40 12.81 -32.95
C GLY A 212 -13.37 14.24 -33.46
N THR A 213 -14.39 14.59 -34.24
CA THR A 213 -14.74 16.01 -34.43
C THR A 213 -15.80 16.32 -33.39
N ALA A 214 -15.50 17.21 -32.45
CA ALA A 214 -16.44 17.66 -31.43
C ALA A 214 -17.65 18.37 -32.05
N ALA A 215 -18.72 18.50 -31.27
CA ALA A 215 -20.00 19.10 -31.70
C ALA A 215 -19.89 20.56 -32.19
N ASP A 216 -18.82 21.26 -31.82
CA ASP A 216 -18.49 22.65 -32.21
C ASP A 216 -17.62 22.74 -33.48
N GLY A 217 -17.17 21.62 -34.03
CA GLY A 217 -16.30 21.54 -35.20
C GLY A 217 -14.80 21.58 -34.86
N ASP A 218 -14.43 21.59 -33.58
CA ASP A 218 -13.04 21.40 -33.17
C ASP A 218 -12.66 19.93 -33.33
N ILE A 219 -11.43 19.70 -33.79
CA ILE A 219 -10.87 18.35 -33.91
C ILE A 219 -10.29 18.00 -32.54
N GLU A 220 -10.90 17.05 -31.83
CA GLU A 220 -10.25 16.45 -30.66
C GLU A 220 -9.12 15.56 -31.19
N GLU A 221 -7.88 15.93 -30.87
CA GLU A 221 -6.73 15.07 -31.15
C GLU A 221 -6.89 13.78 -30.35
N GLY A 222 -7.00 12.65 -31.05
CA GLY A 222 -7.07 11.35 -30.39
C GLY A 222 -5.82 11.03 -29.59
N PHE A 223 -5.97 10.08 -28.68
CA PHE A 223 -4.86 9.60 -27.86
C PHE A 223 -3.70 9.01 -28.69
N LEU A 224 -3.98 8.38 -29.84
CA LEU A 224 -3.05 7.67 -30.73
C LEU A 224 -3.37 7.88 -32.22
N PRO A 225 -3.21 9.09 -32.79
CA PRO A 225 -3.62 9.39 -34.17
C PRO A 225 -2.92 8.52 -35.24
N SER A 226 -1.72 8.00 -34.98
CA SER A 226 -1.01 7.11 -35.90
C SER A 226 -1.55 5.67 -35.96
N MET A 227 -2.61 5.37 -35.20
CA MET A 227 -3.42 4.16 -35.32
C MET A 227 -4.40 4.20 -36.49
N ALA A 228 -4.55 5.33 -37.19
CA ALA A 228 -5.50 5.45 -38.29
C ALA A 228 -5.30 4.35 -39.34
N GLY A 229 -6.38 3.61 -39.64
CA GLY A 229 -6.36 2.46 -40.56
C GLY A 229 -5.75 1.17 -39.98
N LYS A 230 -5.34 1.17 -38.70
CA LYS A 230 -4.74 0.03 -38.00
C LYS A 230 -5.64 -0.59 -36.93
N THR A 231 -6.89 -0.15 -36.82
CA THR A 231 -7.85 -0.54 -35.77
C THR A 231 -8.96 -1.46 -36.25
N ASN A 232 -8.90 -1.98 -37.49
CA ASN A 232 -10.00 -2.74 -38.08
C ASN A 232 -10.28 -4.04 -37.29
N ILE A 233 -11.38 -4.03 -36.54
CA ILE A 233 -11.73 -5.09 -35.58
C ILE A 233 -12.02 -6.45 -36.24
N ASN A 234 -12.42 -6.44 -37.51
CA ASN A 234 -12.85 -7.65 -38.23
C ASN A 234 -11.71 -8.36 -38.98
N THR A 235 -10.62 -7.66 -39.29
CA THR A 235 -9.55 -8.18 -40.15
C THR A 235 -8.21 -8.29 -39.44
N GLN A 236 -7.94 -7.42 -38.45
CA GLN A 236 -6.71 -7.49 -37.68
C GLN A 236 -6.86 -8.45 -36.50
N THR A 237 -5.77 -9.15 -36.18
CA THR A 237 -5.71 -9.92 -34.96
C THR A 237 -5.57 -8.97 -33.78
N ILE A 238 -6.03 -9.39 -32.59
CA ILE A 238 -5.89 -8.57 -31.38
C ILE A 238 -4.41 -8.27 -31.13
N TRP A 239 -3.52 -9.25 -31.32
CA TRP A 239 -2.07 -9.05 -31.23
C TRP A 239 -1.55 -8.01 -32.23
N GLY A 240 -2.06 -8.02 -33.47
CA GLY A 240 -1.70 -7.01 -34.46
C GLY A 240 -2.16 -5.60 -34.05
N ILE A 241 -3.33 -5.48 -33.43
CA ILE A 241 -3.82 -4.21 -32.87
C ILE A 241 -2.94 -3.77 -31.70
N ILE A 242 -2.57 -4.67 -30.77
CA ILE A 242 -1.68 -4.36 -29.63
C ILE A 242 -0.31 -3.89 -30.12
N GLU A 243 0.32 -4.61 -31.06
CA GLU A 243 1.60 -4.21 -31.64
C GLU A 243 1.49 -2.85 -32.32
N ASN A 244 0.42 -2.60 -33.09
CA ASN A 244 0.19 -1.31 -33.73
C ASN A 244 -0.03 -0.19 -32.70
N ALA A 245 -0.79 -0.45 -31.64
CA ALA A 245 -1.09 0.50 -30.57
C ALA A 245 0.17 0.86 -29.78
N ALA A 246 1.00 -0.13 -29.44
CA ALA A 246 2.31 0.11 -28.84
C ALA A 246 3.20 0.98 -29.73
N ASN A 247 3.28 0.65 -31.03
CA ASN A 247 4.06 1.44 -31.99
C ASN A 247 3.54 2.87 -32.09
N ALA A 248 2.22 3.05 -32.03
CA ALA A 248 1.58 4.37 -32.05
C ALA A 248 1.82 5.13 -30.74
N ALA A 249 1.69 4.50 -29.58
CA ALA A 249 1.93 5.10 -28.27
C ALA A 249 3.37 5.58 -28.14
N THR A 250 4.33 4.81 -28.62
CA THR A 250 5.71 5.27 -28.62
C THR A 250 5.89 6.51 -29.51
N LYS A 251 5.29 6.51 -30.69
CA LYS A 251 5.44 7.59 -31.68
C LYS A 251 4.71 8.88 -31.29
N ASP A 252 3.47 8.74 -30.84
CA ASP A 252 2.53 9.86 -30.66
C ASP A 252 2.56 10.39 -29.22
N LEU A 253 2.96 9.58 -28.23
CA LEU A 253 3.00 9.96 -26.81
C LEU A 253 4.42 9.96 -26.25
N LEU A 254 5.10 8.81 -26.26
CA LEU A 254 6.37 8.64 -25.53
C LEU A 254 7.48 9.52 -26.09
N ILE A 255 7.70 9.50 -27.40
CA ILE A 255 8.75 10.32 -28.05
C ILE A 255 8.46 11.82 -27.86
N PRO A 256 7.25 12.34 -28.10
CA PRO A 256 6.92 13.73 -27.82
C PRO A 256 7.07 14.12 -26.35
N PHE A 257 6.58 13.31 -25.41
CA PHE A 257 6.73 13.55 -23.96
C PHE A 257 8.21 13.66 -23.58
N ILE A 258 9.02 12.70 -24.03
CA ILE A 258 10.45 12.68 -23.75
C ILE A 258 11.16 13.89 -24.38
N LYS A 259 10.76 14.32 -25.58
CA LYS A 259 11.38 15.46 -26.27
C LYS A 259 10.98 16.82 -25.69
N ASN A 260 9.71 16.99 -25.32
CA ASN A 260 9.13 18.30 -25.04
C ASN A 260 8.89 18.55 -23.54
N ASP A 261 8.49 17.52 -22.80
CA ASP A 261 7.95 17.67 -21.44
C ASP A 261 8.91 17.15 -20.37
N LEU A 262 9.65 16.07 -20.66
CA LEU A 262 10.56 15.44 -19.70
C LEU A 262 11.61 16.42 -19.15
N GLY A 263 12.10 17.35 -19.98
CA GLY A 263 13.04 18.37 -19.53
C GLY A 263 12.43 19.32 -18.49
N ALA A 264 11.20 19.77 -18.71
CA ALA A 264 10.50 20.65 -17.77
C ALA A 264 10.17 19.92 -16.46
N LEU A 265 9.68 18.68 -16.52
CA LEU A 265 9.42 17.86 -15.34
C LEU A 265 10.69 17.58 -14.53
N LEU A 266 11.81 17.35 -15.22
CA LEU A 266 13.10 17.17 -14.60
C LEU A 266 13.56 18.46 -13.90
N ASP A 267 13.37 19.62 -14.52
CA ASP A 267 13.69 20.91 -13.90
C ASP A 267 12.82 21.21 -12.68
N GLU A 268 11.52 20.86 -12.71
CA GLU A 268 10.62 20.95 -11.56
C GLU A 268 11.04 20.01 -10.42
N ALA A 269 11.38 18.75 -10.72
CA ALA A 269 11.88 17.79 -9.74
C ALA A 269 13.20 18.25 -9.10
N LYS A 270 14.13 18.79 -9.91
CA LYS A 270 15.39 19.40 -9.44
C LYS A 270 15.14 20.59 -8.50
N ALA A 271 14.13 21.40 -8.78
CA ALA A 271 13.78 22.54 -7.93
C ALA A 271 13.09 22.12 -6.63
N ALA A 272 12.24 21.08 -6.67
CA ALA A 272 11.53 20.57 -5.50
C ALA A 272 12.46 19.81 -4.54
N ASN A 273 13.42 19.06 -5.07
CA ASN A 273 14.43 18.34 -4.30
C ASN A 273 15.85 18.58 -4.87
N PRO A 274 16.50 19.71 -4.53
CA PRO A 274 17.86 20.00 -4.98
C PRO A 274 18.86 19.00 -4.42
N HIS A 275 19.46 18.21 -5.30
CA HIS A 275 20.37 17.11 -4.95
C HIS A 275 21.52 16.99 -5.96
N PRO A 276 22.79 16.75 -5.56
CA PRO A 276 23.93 16.64 -6.48
C PRO A 276 23.80 15.50 -7.50
N ALA A 277 23.06 14.44 -7.16
CA ALA A 277 22.79 13.32 -8.08
C ALA A 277 22.16 13.74 -9.42
N TRP A 278 21.47 14.87 -9.44
CA TRP A 278 20.86 15.42 -10.64
C TRP A 278 21.86 15.82 -11.74
N ASP A 279 23.14 16.01 -11.40
CA ASP A 279 24.22 16.32 -12.35
C ASP A 279 24.55 15.14 -13.28
N TYR A 280 24.16 13.92 -12.89
CA TYR A 280 24.34 12.73 -13.71
C TYR A 280 23.33 12.63 -14.88
N ILE A 281 22.30 13.46 -14.89
CA ILE A 281 21.21 13.43 -15.87
C ILE A 281 21.19 14.75 -16.67
N ASP A 282 21.58 14.66 -17.94
CA ASP A 282 21.62 15.78 -18.87
C ASP A 282 20.70 15.54 -20.07
N ILE A 283 19.44 15.95 -19.91
CA ILE A 283 18.39 15.76 -20.92
C ILE A 283 18.66 16.55 -22.21
N SER A 284 19.49 17.60 -22.16
CA SER A 284 19.79 18.43 -23.33
C SER A 284 20.56 17.68 -24.43
N LYS A 285 21.19 16.55 -24.07
CA LYS A 285 21.91 15.66 -24.99
C LYS A 285 20.98 14.72 -25.75
N LEU A 286 19.72 14.59 -25.35
CA LEU A 286 18.82 13.64 -25.94
C LEU A 286 18.40 14.05 -27.36
N ASN A 287 18.70 13.18 -28.32
CA ASN A 287 18.27 13.33 -29.70
C ASN A 287 17.60 12.04 -30.21
N LEU A 288 16.28 12.10 -30.34
CA LEU A 288 15.45 11.02 -30.86
C LEU A 288 14.94 11.29 -32.30
N ASP A 289 15.55 12.21 -33.07
CA ASP A 289 15.09 12.55 -34.42
C ASP A 289 15.27 11.43 -35.43
N ASN A 290 16.27 10.57 -35.23
CA ASN A 290 16.57 9.43 -36.11
C ASN A 290 16.13 8.07 -35.54
N TYR A 291 15.52 8.05 -34.35
CA TYR A 291 15.08 6.80 -33.75
C TYR A 291 13.81 6.30 -34.45
N VAL A 292 13.83 5.04 -34.89
CA VAL A 292 12.71 4.41 -35.61
C VAL A 292 12.28 3.15 -34.87
N TRP A 293 11.12 3.24 -34.22
CA TRP A 293 10.53 2.14 -33.47
C TRP A 293 10.15 0.93 -34.35
N GLY A 294 10.41 -0.28 -33.86
CA GLY A 294 10.02 -1.55 -34.46
C GLY A 294 11.00 -2.08 -35.51
N GLN A 295 12.25 -1.60 -35.50
CA GLN A 295 13.30 -2.07 -36.41
C GLN A 295 14.41 -2.89 -35.72
N TYR A 296 14.49 -2.86 -34.39
CA TYR A 296 15.58 -3.49 -33.65
C TYR A 296 15.42 -5.01 -33.57
N ASP A 297 14.32 -5.51 -32.99
CA ASP A 297 14.09 -6.96 -32.90
C ASP A 297 12.61 -7.36 -32.99
N LYS A 298 12.17 -7.67 -34.21
CA LYS A 298 10.81 -8.17 -34.48
C LYS A 298 10.57 -9.59 -33.99
N THR A 299 11.62 -10.33 -33.63
CA THR A 299 11.54 -11.75 -33.26
C THR A 299 11.26 -11.91 -31.77
N ASN A 300 11.83 -11.04 -30.94
CA ASN A 300 11.69 -11.06 -29.48
C ASN A 300 10.59 -10.12 -28.93
N GLY A 301 9.89 -9.38 -29.80
CA GLY A 301 8.69 -8.63 -29.47
C GLY A 301 8.93 -7.25 -28.84
N ILE A 302 7.85 -6.62 -28.38
CA ILE A 302 7.82 -5.23 -27.88
C ILE A 302 8.80 -4.97 -26.71
N ILE A 303 9.06 -5.96 -25.85
CA ILE A 303 9.90 -5.79 -24.66
C ILE A 303 11.38 -5.61 -25.04
N ALA A 304 11.88 -6.36 -26.03
CA ALA A 304 13.24 -6.18 -26.53
C ALA A 304 13.41 -4.79 -27.19
N GLU A 305 12.38 -4.31 -27.90
CA GLU A 305 12.37 -2.96 -28.47
C GLU A 305 12.35 -1.86 -27.38
N LEU A 306 11.60 -2.07 -26.29
CA LEU A 306 11.60 -1.18 -25.11
C LEU A 306 12.98 -1.15 -24.43
N ASN A 307 13.62 -2.32 -24.24
CA ASN A 307 14.95 -2.38 -23.63
C ASN A 307 15.99 -1.64 -24.48
N HIS A 308 15.95 -1.82 -25.80
CA HIS A 308 16.80 -1.06 -26.72
C HIS A 308 16.50 0.44 -26.70
N PHE A 309 15.22 0.83 -26.66
CA PHE A 309 14.84 2.24 -26.55
C PHE A 309 15.39 2.87 -25.27
N LEU A 310 15.27 2.18 -24.13
CA LEU A 310 15.81 2.63 -22.85
C LEU A 310 17.34 2.76 -22.92
N TYR A 311 18.03 1.81 -23.56
CA TYR A 311 19.46 1.93 -23.85
C TYR A 311 19.78 3.21 -24.62
N VAL A 312 19.07 3.50 -25.72
CA VAL A 312 19.30 4.70 -26.55
C VAL A 312 19.09 5.99 -25.77
N VAL A 313 18.11 6.03 -24.87
CA VAL A 313 17.84 7.19 -24.01
C VAL A 313 18.94 7.35 -22.95
N LEU A 314 19.23 6.29 -22.19
CA LEU A 314 20.23 6.32 -21.13
C LEU A 314 21.64 6.60 -21.68
N ASP A 315 22.01 6.05 -22.84
CA ASP A 315 23.31 6.30 -23.47
C ASP A 315 23.52 7.78 -23.83
N GLN A 316 22.45 8.52 -24.10
CA GLN A 316 22.55 9.94 -24.43
C GLN A 316 22.45 10.84 -23.19
N VAL A 317 21.55 10.53 -22.26
CA VAL A 317 21.20 11.41 -21.13
C VAL A 317 22.12 11.19 -19.92
N TRP A 318 22.56 9.96 -19.67
CA TRP A 318 23.41 9.62 -18.53
C TRP A 318 24.85 10.10 -18.76
N THR A 319 25.35 10.96 -17.85
CA THR A 319 26.69 11.55 -17.95
C THR A 319 27.75 10.79 -17.14
N GLY A 320 27.33 9.91 -16.23
CA GLY A 320 28.22 9.02 -15.48
C GLY A 320 28.71 7.82 -16.31
N ASP A 321 29.32 6.85 -15.62
CA ASP A 321 29.79 5.62 -16.24
C ASP A 321 28.62 4.82 -16.84
N LYS A 322 28.80 4.35 -18.08
CA LYS A 322 27.76 3.62 -18.80
C LYS A 322 27.51 2.27 -18.12
N PHE A 323 26.27 2.05 -17.71
CA PHE A 323 25.86 0.86 -16.96
C PHE A 323 24.81 0.00 -17.71
N TRP A 324 24.05 0.59 -18.62
CA TRP A 324 23.02 -0.12 -19.40
C TRP A 324 23.60 -0.68 -20.70
N VAL A 325 23.44 -1.98 -20.92
CA VAL A 325 23.94 -2.70 -22.10
C VAL A 325 22.82 -2.89 -23.10
N ASP A 326 23.10 -2.59 -24.38
CA ASP A 326 22.17 -2.84 -25.48
C ASP A 326 21.97 -4.35 -25.70
N GLY A 327 20.72 -4.77 -25.87
CA GLY A 327 20.37 -6.16 -26.12
C GLY A 327 18.87 -6.45 -25.97
N GLY A 328 18.51 -7.70 -26.22
CA GLY A 328 17.16 -8.20 -25.97
C GLY A 328 16.96 -8.55 -24.49
N ASN A 329 16.03 -9.46 -24.22
CA ASN A 329 15.65 -9.82 -22.86
C ASN A 329 16.77 -10.56 -22.10
N ASP A 330 17.74 -11.13 -22.82
CA ASP A 330 18.94 -11.77 -22.26
C ASP A 330 19.89 -10.80 -21.53
N LYS A 331 19.63 -9.49 -21.59
CA LYS A 331 20.38 -8.44 -20.88
C LYS A 331 19.62 -7.81 -19.72
N LEU A 332 18.35 -8.16 -19.49
CA LEU A 332 17.52 -7.47 -18.48
C LEU A 332 18.05 -7.66 -17.06
N GLU A 333 18.41 -8.88 -16.66
CA GLU A 333 18.98 -9.12 -15.33
C GLU A 333 20.30 -8.38 -15.12
N GLN A 334 21.18 -8.41 -16.14
CA GLN A 334 22.45 -7.68 -16.12
C GLN A 334 22.21 -6.16 -15.98
N ASN A 335 21.31 -5.60 -16.78
CA ASN A 335 20.99 -4.19 -16.78
C ASN A 335 20.32 -3.76 -15.47
N LEU A 336 19.45 -4.60 -14.91
CA LEU A 336 18.82 -4.37 -13.61
C LEU A 336 19.87 -4.34 -12.48
N ASN A 337 20.79 -5.32 -12.45
CA ASN A 337 21.87 -5.33 -11.46
C ASN A 337 22.71 -4.05 -11.52
N ALA A 338 23.14 -3.68 -12.74
CA ALA A 338 23.94 -2.47 -12.94
C ALA A 338 23.16 -1.19 -12.60
N ALA A 339 21.85 -1.16 -12.86
CA ALA A 339 20.98 -0.05 -12.49
C ALA A 339 20.85 0.10 -10.97
N LEU A 340 20.73 -1.01 -10.23
CA LEU A 340 20.66 -0.99 -8.76
C LEU A 340 21.95 -0.45 -8.15
N GLU A 341 23.11 -0.84 -8.68
CA GLU A 341 24.41 -0.31 -8.24
C GLU A 341 24.54 1.20 -8.50
N VAL A 342 24.09 1.67 -9.67
CA VAL A 342 24.06 3.11 -9.98
C VAL A 342 23.06 3.86 -9.11
N VAL A 343 21.88 3.29 -8.87
CA VAL A 343 20.89 3.88 -7.97
C VAL A 343 21.47 4.03 -6.58
N TYR A 344 22.09 2.98 -6.05
CA TYR A 344 22.71 3.00 -4.73
C TYR A 344 23.85 4.02 -4.65
N LYS A 345 24.80 3.98 -5.59
CA LYS A 345 26.02 4.80 -5.56
C LYS A 345 25.79 6.26 -5.90
N GLU A 346 24.99 6.54 -6.94
CA GLU A 346 24.91 7.87 -7.55
C GLU A 346 23.56 8.56 -7.31
N LEU A 347 22.48 7.80 -7.02
CA LEU A 347 21.10 8.32 -6.91
C LEU A 347 20.43 8.01 -5.56
N GLY A 348 21.15 7.45 -4.58
CA GLY A 348 20.56 6.72 -3.44
C GLY A 348 19.49 7.51 -2.70
N THR A 349 19.88 8.63 -2.10
CA THR A 349 19.01 9.57 -1.36
C THR A 349 17.99 10.31 -2.22
N LEU A 350 18.09 10.22 -3.56
CA LEU A 350 17.12 10.82 -4.47
C LEU A 350 15.93 9.87 -4.76
N ILE A 351 16.19 8.56 -4.85
CA ILE A 351 15.20 7.56 -5.25
C ILE A 351 14.69 6.74 -4.07
N LEU A 352 15.59 6.39 -3.14
CA LEU A 352 15.24 5.58 -1.98
C LEU A 352 14.55 6.44 -0.90
N PRO A 353 13.66 5.86 -0.09
CA PRO A 353 13.01 6.58 1.00
C PRO A 353 14.01 7.22 1.96
N ALA A 354 13.64 8.36 2.56
CA ALA A 354 14.50 9.07 3.51
C ALA A 354 14.88 8.22 4.76
N THR A 355 14.06 7.21 5.08
CA THR A 355 14.25 6.24 6.17
C THR A 355 15.19 5.09 5.80
N THR A 356 15.82 5.12 4.63
CA THR A 356 16.72 4.06 4.16
C THR A 356 17.98 3.99 5.03
N GLU A 357 18.23 2.81 5.59
CA GLU A 357 19.47 2.50 6.29
C GLU A 357 20.49 1.95 5.28
N PHE A 358 21.44 2.80 4.87
CA PHE A 358 22.49 2.40 3.94
C PHE A 358 23.48 1.44 4.61
N ILE A 359 23.70 0.28 3.98
CA ILE A 359 24.80 -0.64 4.31
C ILE A 359 26.14 -0.13 3.74
N ASP A 360 27.25 -0.84 3.89
CA ASP A 360 28.48 -0.47 3.18
C ASP A 360 28.33 -0.71 1.67
N GLN A 361 28.91 0.18 0.85
CA GLN A 361 28.82 0.07 -0.61
C GLN A 361 29.45 -1.22 -1.13
N ALA A 362 30.59 -1.65 -0.57
CA ALA A 362 31.24 -2.88 -0.98
C ALA A 362 30.37 -4.09 -0.63
N ASP A 363 29.71 -4.06 0.52
CA ASP A 363 28.76 -5.11 0.93
C ASP A 363 27.55 -5.16 -0.02
N PHE A 364 27.02 -4.00 -0.44
CA PHE A 364 25.93 -3.94 -1.41
C PHE A 364 26.37 -4.47 -2.79
N GLU A 365 27.54 -4.08 -3.28
CA GLU A 365 28.06 -4.51 -4.58
C GLU A 365 28.34 -6.03 -4.62
N ASP A 366 28.77 -6.63 -3.51
CA ASP A 366 29.05 -8.06 -3.38
C ASP A 366 27.77 -8.94 -3.32
N MET A 367 26.60 -8.35 -3.07
CA MET A 367 25.32 -9.06 -3.11
C MET A 367 24.98 -9.54 -4.53
N ASP A 368 24.30 -10.69 -4.63
CA ASP A 368 23.69 -11.11 -5.89
C ASP A 368 22.45 -10.25 -6.22
N LEU A 369 21.93 -10.39 -7.45
CA LEU A 369 20.79 -9.61 -7.92
C LEU A 369 19.54 -9.79 -7.04
N GLN A 370 19.27 -11.01 -6.55
CA GLN A 370 18.09 -11.25 -5.70
C GLN A 370 18.23 -10.55 -4.36
N ALA A 371 19.42 -10.61 -3.75
CA ALA A 371 19.72 -9.94 -2.49
C ALA A 371 19.66 -8.42 -2.63
N LYS A 372 20.19 -7.84 -3.72
CA LYS A 372 20.08 -6.39 -4.01
C LYS A 372 18.63 -5.95 -4.13
N VAL A 373 17.81 -6.68 -4.88
CA VAL A 373 16.38 -6.36 -5.04
C VAL A 373 15.61 -6.54 -3.74
N ALA A 374 15.89 -7.61 -2.98
CA ALA A 374 15.28 -7.83 -1.67
C ALA A 374 15.63 -6.68 -0.71
N TRP A 375 16.89 -6.24 -0.69
CA TRP A 375 17.33 -5.10 0.11
C TRP A 375 16.58 -3.82 -0.28
N VAL A 376 16.48 -3.49 -1.57
CA VAL A 376 15.73 -2.31 -2.05
C VAL A 376 14.24 -2.42 -1.71
N ALA A 377 13.63 -3.58 -1.93
CA ALA A 377 12.22 -3.82 -1.61
C ALA A 377 11.94 -3.59 -0.11
N LYS A 378 12.83 -4.06 0.77
CA LYS A 378 12.74 -3.80 2.22
C LYS A 378 12.69 -2.29 2.52
N GLN A 379 13.50 -1.46 1.85
CA GLN A 379 13.51 -0.01 2.10
C GLN A 379 12.16 0.65 1.76
N PHE A 380 11.58 0.30 0.61
CA PHE A 380 10.25 0.81 0.22
C PHE A 380 9.15 0.28 1.13
N ILE A 381 9.16 -1.01 1.46
CA ILE A 381 8.14 -1.59 2.34
C ILE A 381 8.27 -1.01 3.75
N ARG A 382 9.48 -0.76 4.28
CA ARG A 382 9.67 -0.05 5.56
C ARG A 382 9.01 1.32 5.56
N SER A 383 9.08 2.05 4.45
CA SER A 383 8.48 3.37 4.30
C SER A 383 6.94 3.32 4.23
N GLU A 384 6.38 2.36 3.48
CA GLU A 384 4.93 2.28 3.23
C GLU A 384 4.17 1.43 4.26
N MET A 385 4.82 0.40 4.80
CA MET A 385 4.31 -0.56 5.79
C MET A 385 5.21 -0.56 7.03
N PRO A 386 5.20 0.55 7.81
CA PRO A 386 5.99 0.73 9.02
C PRO A 386 5.89 -0.45 10.01
N TYR A 387 4.71 -1.08 10.09
CA TYR A 387 4.41 -2.11 11.07
C TYR A 387 4.97 -3.51 10.76
N VAL A 388 5.75 -3.67 9.68
CA VAL A 388 6.47 -4.91 9.37
C VAL A 388 7.83 -4.87 10.08
N LEU A 389 8.06 -5.82 10.99
CA LEU A 389 9.28 -5.88 11.80
C LEU A 389 10.39 -6.64 11.06
N TRP A 390 11.40 -5.96 10.54
CA TRP A 390 12.45 -6.64 9.78
C TRP A 390 13.51 -7.32 10.64
N GLU A 391 13.27 -7.40 11.95
CA GLU A 391 14.20 -7.88 12.95
C GLU A 391 13.58 -9.03 13.72
N ASP A 392 14.43 -9.92 14.21
CA ASP A 392 14.02 -10.98 15.11
C ASP A 392 13.73 -10.44 16.52
N THR A 393 13.28 -11.33 17.41
CA THR A 393 12.95 -11.00 18.81
C THR A 393 14.16 -10.51 19.63
N TYR A 394 15.38 -10.61 19.08
CA TYR A 394 16.63 -10.14 19.69
C TYR A 394 17.13 -8.82 19.08
N GLY A 395 16.42 -8.26 18.11
CA GLY A 395 16.78 -7.01 17.44
C GLY A 395 17.82 -7.16 16.33
N GLU A 396 18.09 -8.39 15.85
CA GLU A 396 18.96 -8.64 14.70
C GLU A 396 18.15 -8.62 13.39
N GLU A 397 18.67 -7.99 12.33
CA GLU A 397 17.97 -7.94 11.04
C GLU A 397 17.88 -9.33 10.40
N LEU A 398 16.67 -9.67 9.93
CA LEU A 398 16.38 -10.96 9.33
C LEU A 398 17.14 -11.11 7.98
N PRO A 399 17.84 -12.24 7.77
CA PRO A 399 18.59 -12.51 6.55
C PRO A 399 17.66 -12.94 5.41
N LEU A 400 16.86 -11.99 4.90
CA LEU A 400 15.95 -12.18 3.78
C LEU A 400 16.62 -11.72 2.48
N ASP A 401 17.12 -12.69 1.71
CA ASP A 401 18.00 -12.49 0.56
C ASP A 401 17.25 -12.55 -0.80
N ASN A 402 15.95 -12.83 -0.82
CA ASN A 402 15.16 -12.81 -2.06
C ASN A 402 13.74 -12.29 -1.86
N LEU A 403 13.10 -11.90 -2.97
CA LEU A 403 11.77 -11.31 -2.94
C LEU A 403 10.69 -12.28 -2.43
N GLY A 404 10.87 -13.58 -2.63
CA GLY A 404 9.99 -14.61 -2.06
C GLY A 404 10.04 -14.65 -0.54
N GLN A 405 11.23 -14.52 0.06
CA GLN A 405 11.44 -14.41 1.51
C GLN A 405 10.85 -13.11 2.07
N VAL A 406 11.14 -11.98 1.42
CA VAL A 406 10.58 -10.67 1.80
C VAL A 406 9.05 -10.70 1.74
N ALA A 407 8.46 -11.18 0.64
CA ALA A 407 7.02 -11.31 0.50
C ALA A 407 6.42 -12.26 1.55
N CYS A 408 7.09 -13.38 1.84
CA CYS A 408 6.66 -14.31 2.89
C CYS A 408 6.60 -13.64 4.26
N TYR A 409 7.61 -12.85 4.59
CA TYR A 409 7.66 -12.14 5.86
C TYR A 409 6.58 -11.04 5.98
N VAL A 410 6.31 -10.33 4.88
CA VAL A 410 5.20 -9.37 4.82
C VAL A 410 3.85 -10.07 5.00
N VAL A 411 3.64 -11.21 4.32
CA VAL A 411 2.44 -12.02 4.49
C VAL A 411 2.32 -12.52 5.93
N TYR A 412 3.42 -12.97 6.54
CA TYR A 412 3.44 -13.35 7.96
C TYR A 412 2.98 -12.20 8.86
N SER A 413 3.48 -10.98 8.62
CA SER A 413 3.10 -9.82 9.42
C SER A 413 1.61 -9.49 9.31
N ILE A 414 1.02 -9.69 8.12
CA ILE A 414 -0.43 -9.55 7.90
C ILE A 414 -1.20 -10.72 8.55
N ALA A 415 -0.71 -11.95 8.38
CA ALA A 415 -1.31 -13.15 8.93
C ALA A 415 -1.37 -13.09 10.47
N ALA A 416 -0.32 -12.58 11.11
CA ALA A 416 -0.23 -12.37 12.55
C ALA A 416 -1.35 -11.49 13.12
N ASP A 417 -1.86 -10.53 12.35
CA ASP A 417 -2.92 -9.63 12.78
C ASP A 417 -4.32 -10.24 12.59
N ILE A 418 -4.47 -11.21 11.69
CA ILE A 418 -5.76 -11.76 11.27
C ILE A 418 -6.01 -13.15 11.86
N LEU A 419 -4.97 -13.99 11.91
CA LEU A 419 -5.06 -15.41 12.15
C LEU A 419 -4.62 -15.78 13.56
N PRO A 420 -5.34 -16.70 14.23
CA PRO A 420 -4.95 -17.20 15.55
C PRO A 420 -3.90 -18.33 15.44
N VAL A 421 -2.90 -18.20 14.55
CA VAL A 421 -1.86 -19.23 14.31
C VAL A 421 -0.47 -18.61 14.49
N ASN A 422 0.38 -19.25 15.28
CA ASN A 422 1.75 -18.80 15.50
C ASN A 422 2.73 -19.36 14.45
N TYR A 423 2.77 -18.74 13.28
CA TYR A 423 3.66 -19.16 12.19
C TYR A 423 5.16 -18.97 12.48
N MET A 424 5.54 -18.10 13.42
CA MET A 424 6.94 -17.88 13.77
C MET A 424 7.54 -19.14 14.42
N GLU A 425 6.76 -19.79 15.27
CA GLU A 425 7.15 -21.04 15.94
C GLU A 425 7.43 -22.17 14.94
N GLU A 426 6.70 -22.21 13.82
CA GLU A 426 6.96 -23.17 12.74
C GLU A 426 8.33 -22.96 12.09
N VAL A 427 8.77 -21.70 11.96
CA VAL A 427 10.09 -21.34 11.44
C VAL A 427 11.17 -21.63 12.49
N GLU A 428 10.97 -21.22 13.75
CA GLU A 428 11.93 -21.42 14.85
C GLU A 428 12.22 -22.90 15.12
N TYR A 429 11.19 -23.76 15.05
CA TYR A 429 11.37 -25.21 15.19
C TYR A 429 11.81 -25.92 13.89
N GLY A 430 11.99 -25.18 12.80
CA GLY A 430 12.48 -25.71 11.52
C GLY A 430 11.46 -26.58 10.78
N TYR A 431 10.16 -26.37 11.02
CA TYR A 431 9.09 -26.99 10.25
C TYR A 431 8.79 -26.24 8.93
N ALA A 432 9.10 -24.95 8.89
CA ALA A 432 8.96 -24.08 7.72
C ALA A 432 10.21 -23.23 7.50
N GLU A 433 10.37 -22.73 6.28
CA GLU A 433 11.41 -21.77 5.91
C GLU A 433 10.77 -20.56 5.24
N TRP A 434 11.35 -19.38 5.43
CA TRP A 434 10.90 -18.17 4.74
C TRP A 434 11.02 -18.37 3.23
N GLY A 435 9.91 -18.18 2.51
CA GLY A 435 9.89 -18.34 1.07
C GLY A 435 8.47 -18.40 0.50
N THR A 436 8.38 -18.42 -0.83
CA THR A 436 7.11 -18.35 -1.56
C THR A 436 6.09 -19.41 -1.14
N ASP A 437 6.52 -20.64 -0.89
CA ASP A 437 5.63 -21.74 -0.50
C ASP A 437 4.99 -21.51 0.87
N PHE A 438 5.76 -21.00 1.84
CA PHE A 438 5.24 -20.67 3.16
C PHE A 438 4.38 -19.40 3.12
N ALA A 439 4.71 -18.43 2.26
CA ALA A 439 3.83 -17.28 1.99
C ALA A 439 2.47 -17.73 1.47
N LEU A 440 2.46 -18.65 0.50
CA LEU A 440 1.27 -19.25 -0.07
C LEU A 440 0.47 -20.06 0.96
N TYR A 441 1.15 -20.76 1.86
CA TYR A 441 0.52 -21.47 2.97
C TYR A 441 -0.24 -20.52 3.90
N MET A 442 0.39 -19.44 4.35
CA MET A 442 -0.27 -18.43 5.20
C MET A 442 -1.40 -17.71 4.44
N LEU A 443 -1.21 -17.38 3.16
CA LEU A 443 -2.28 -16.79 2.32
C LEU A 443 -3.49 -17.72 2.18
N ALA A 444 -3.27 -19.03 2.10
CA ALA A 444 -4.36 -20.01 2.09
C ALA A 444 -5.16 -19.98 3.40
N ASP A 445 -4.49 -19.80 4.53
CA ASP A 445 -5.15 -19.69 5.84
C ASP A 445 -5.88 -18.35 6.01
N ILE A 446 -5.31 -17.24 5.51
CA ILE A 446 -6.00 -15.94 5.44
C ILE A 446 -7.26 -16.08 4.58
N GLY A 447 -7.12 -16.70 3.40
CA GLY A 447 -8.25 -17.00 2.53
C GLY A 447 -9.29 -17.88 3.21
N ALA A 448 -8.86 -18.90 3.98
CA ALA A 448 -9.74 -19.76 4.75
C ALA A 448 -10.50 -18.97 5.81
N TYR A 449 -9.85 -18.04 6.51
CA TYR A 449 -10.48 -17.19 7.53
C TYR A 449 -11.63 -16.38 6.92
N TYR A 450 -11.37 -15.63 5.85
CA TYR A 450 -12.37 -14.80 5.21
C TYR A 450 -13.48 -15.62 4.54
N LEU A 451 -13.13 -16.71 3.83
CA LEU A 451 -14.13 -17.54 3.16
C LEU A 451 -14.98 -18.33 4.14
N ASN A 452 -14.40 -18.82 5.24
CA ASN A 452 -15.20 -19.43 6.31
C ASN A 452 -16.12 -18.39 6.95
N GLY A 453 -15.76 -17.11 6.99
CA GLY A 453 -16.67 -16.04 7.45
C GLY A 453 -17.79 -15.74 6.46
N ALA A 454 -17.47 -15.66 5.17
CA ALA A 454 -18.40 -15.22 4.12
C ALA A 454 -19.28 -16.34 3.54
N LEU A 455 -18.77 -17.57 3.50
CA LEU A 455 -19.41 -18.71 2.84
C LEU A 455 -19.59 -19.87 3.83
N PRO A 456 -20.67 -20.66 3.70
CA PRO A 456 -20.89 -21.83 4.54
C PRO A 456 -19.97 -22.98 4.11
N ILE A 457 -18.69 -22.80 4.38
CA ILE A 457 -17.59 -23.71 4.08
C ILE A 457 -16.75 -23.85 5.34
N GLU A 458 -16.13 -25.01 5.53
CA GLU A 458 -15.21 -25.27 6.64
C GLU A 458 -13.87 -25.67 6.06
N ILE A 459 -13.02 -24.67 5.88
CA ILE A 459 -11.65 -24.84 5.45
C ILE A 459 -10.76 -24.87 6.69
N GLN A 460 -9.99 -25.95 6.84
CA GLN A 460 -9.05 -26.09 7.96
C GLN A 460 -7.82 -25.21 7.73
N TYR A 461 -7.42 -24.48 8.78
CA TYR A 461 -6.13 -23.79 8.82
C TYR A 461 -4.98 -24.79 8.85
N GLY A 462 -3.83 -24.34 8.36
CA GLY A 462 -2.61 -25.11 8.34
C GLY A 462 -2.57 -26.24 7.30
N SER A 463 -3.46 -26.20 6.30
CA SER A 463 -3.60 -27.28 5.31
C SER A 463 -2.92 -26.99 3.96
N GLY A 464 -2.46 -25.76 3.75
CA GLY A 464 -1.78 -25.30 2.53
C GLY A 464 -2.70 -25.11 1.32
N VAL A 465 -2.16 -24.50 0.26
CA VAL A 465 -2.93 -24.06 -0.93
C VAL A 465 -3.69 -25.20 -1.61
N GLU A 466 -3.10 -26.38 -1.75
CA GLU A 466 -3.77 -27.48 -2.46
C GLU A 466 -5.03 -27.94 -1.72
N GLN A 467 -4.97 -28.12 -0.40
CA GLN A 467 -6.12 -28.55 0.38
C GLN A 467 -7.16 -27.42 0.49
N PHE A 468 -6.71 -26.17 0.69
CA PHE A 468 -7.56 -24.98 0.62
C PHE A 468 -8.37 -24.93 -0.70
N LEU A 469 -7.68 -25.01 -1.85
CA LEU A 469 -8.33 -24.98 -3.16
C LEU A 469 -9.19 -26.22 -3.38
N ASN A 470 -8.80 -27.39 -2.88
CA ASN A 470 -9.60 -28.60 -3.03
C ASN A 470 -10.92 -28.48 -2.27
N VAL A 471 -10.92 -28.00 -1.02
CA VAL A 471 -12.16 -27.76 -0.26
C VAL A 471 -13.02 -26.72 -0.97
N LEU A 472 -12.43 -25.59 -1.37
CA LEU A 472 -13.13 -24.50 -2.06
C LEU A 472 -13.76 -24.93 -3.39
N VAL A 473 -12.99 -25.57 -4.26
CA VAL A 473 -13.46 -26.01 -5.59
C VAL A 473 -14.49 -27.12 -5.43
N ASN A 474 -14.30 -28.08 -4.50
CA ASN A 474 -15.31 -29.12 -4.28
C ASN A 474 -16.60 -28.54 -3.73
N TRP A 475 -16.54 -27.57 -2.81
CA TRP A 475 -17.70 -26.84 -2.34
C TRP A 475 -18.42 -26.14 -3.50
N ALA A 476 -17.69 -25.42 -4.36
CA ALA A 476 -18.28 -24.76 -5.53
C ALA A 476 -18.94 -25.77 -6.48
N LEU A 477 -18.36 -26.96 -6.63
CA LEU A 477 -18.85 -28.04 -7.49
C LEU A 477 -19.99 -28.88 -6.89
N GLN A 478 -20.47 -28.57 -5.69
CA GLN A 478 -21.66 -29.24 -5.14
C GLN A 478 -22.92 -28.83 -5.93
N ASP A 479 -23.83 -29.78 -6.14
CA ASP A 479 -25.07 -29.57 -6.92
C ASP A 479 -25.94 -28.43 -6.35
N ASN A 480 -25.92 -28.21 -5.02
CA ASN A 480 -26.69 -27.14 -4.37
C ASN A 480 -26.08 -25.74 -4.49
N ASN A 481 -24.83 -25.65 -4.99
CA ASN A 481 -24.04 -24.41 -5.19
C ASN A 481 -23.93 -24.11 -6.69
N PHE A 482 -22.77 -24.38 -7.32
CA PHE A 482 -22.52 -24.16 -8.77
C PHE A 482 -22.29 -25.47 -9.55
N GLY A 483 -22.33 -26.63 -8.89
CA GLY A 483 -21.96 -27.93 -9.46
C GLY A 483 -22.70 -28.33 -10.72
N GLY A 484 -23.98 -27.97 -10.83
CA GLY A 484 -24.76 -28.31 -12.01
C GLY A 484 -24.24 -27.64 -13.30
N PHE A 485 -23.63 -26.44 -13.24
CA PHE A 485 -23.02 -25.78 -14.41
C PHE A 485 -21.83 -26.58 -14.93
N PHE A 486 -21.08 -27.20 -14.02
CA PHE A 486 -19.82 -27.85 -14.31
C PHE A 486 -19.94 -29.38 -14.48
N LYS A 487 -21.14 -29.95 -14.32
CA LYS A 487 -21.40 -31.39 -14.50
C LYS A 487 -21.04 -31.89 -15.91
N GLY A 488 -20.88 -30.96 -16.87
CA GLY A 488 -20.41 -31.14 -18.26
C GLY A 488 -18.92 -31.21 -18.50
N CYS A 489 -18.14 -30.77 -17.53
CA CYS A 489 -16.73 -30.52 -17.69
C CYS A 489 -15.86 -31.79 -17.57
N GLY A 490 -16.44 -32.96 -17.26
CA GLY A 490 -15.67 -34.19 -17.06
C GLY A 490 -14.76 -34.14 -15.83
N VAL A 491 -15.18 -33.40 -14.81
CA VAL A 491 -14.53 -33.36 -13.51
C VAL A 491 -14.72 -34.71 -12.80
N SER A 492 -13.64 -35.22 -12.21
CA SER A 492 -13.57 -36.44 -11.43
C SER A 492 -13.19 -36.11 -9.98
N ASP A 493 -13.66 -36.91 -9.02
CA ASP A 493 -13.24 -36.80 -7.62
C ASP A 493 -11.72 -36.97 -7.44
N SER A 494 -11.09 -37.72 -8.35
CA SER A 494 -9.64 -37.96 -8.38
C SER A 494 -8.81 -36.83 -9.01
N ASP A 495 -9.45 -35.83 -9.61
CA ASP A 495 -8.74 -34.69 -10.21
C ASP A 495 -8.12 -33.81 -9.11
N SER A 496 -6.91 -33.30 -9.35
CA SER A 496 -6.33 -32.25 -8.49
C SER A 496 -7.20 -30.98 -8.52
N PRO A 497 -7.17 -30.12 -7.49
CA PRO A 497 -7.91 -28.84 -7.50
C PRO A 497 -7.62 -28.01 -8.75
N TRP A 498 -6.35 -27.94 -9.19
CA TRP A 498 -5.95 -27.27 -10.42
C TRP A 498 -6.56 -27.90 -11.68
N THR A 499 -6.61 -29.23 -11.76
CA THR A 499 -7.26 -29.93 -12.88
C THR A 499 -8.76 -29.63 -12.92
N LYS A 500 -9.40 -29.53 -11.75
CA LYS A 500 -10.81 -29.13 -11.63
C LYS A 500 -11.01 -27.69 -12.12
N ILE A 501 -10.16 -26.74 -11.72
CA ILE A 501 -10.15 -25.35 -12.21
C ILE A 501 -9.97 -25.30 -13.74
N ASP A 502 -9.04 -26.09 -14.29
CA ASP A 502 -8.78 -26.19 -15.74
C ASP A 502 -9.99 -26.66 -16.54
N LYS A 503 -10.65 -27.70 -16.05
CA LYS A 503 -11.85 -28.26 -16.68
C LYS A 503 -13.07 -27.34 -16.54
N THR A 504 -13.06 -26.39 -15.61
CA THR A 504 -14.22 -25.56 -15.25
C THR A 504 -13.99 -24.10 -15.65
N VAL A 505 -13.41 -23.30 -14.77
CA VAL A 505 -13.17 -21.86 -14.96
C VAL A 505 -12.29 -21.60 -16.18
N PHE A 506 -11.18 -22.32 -16.32
CA PHE A 506 -10.23 -22.15 -17.41
C PHE A 506 -10.70 -22.76 -18.74
N THR A 507 -11.84 -23.48 -18.74
CA THR A 507 -12.55 -23.85 -19.97
C THR A 507 -13.42 -22.70 -20.48
N VAL A 508 -13.99 -21.90 -19.58
CA VAL A 508 -14.75 -20.70 -19.92
C VAL A 508 -13.81 -19.60 -20.42
N LEU A 509 -12.81 -19.26 -19.61
CA LEU A 509 -11.81 -18.24 -19.90
C LEU A 509 -10.42 -18.89 -19.85
N PRO A 510 -9.92 -19.42 -20.98
CA PRO A 510 -8.64 -20.10 -21.02
C PRO A 510 -7.49 -19.08 -21.03
N LEU A 511 -7.22 -18.44 -19.89
CA LEU A 511 -6.17 -17.42 -19.74
C LEU A 511 -4.81 -17.91 -20.26
N HIS A 512 -4.49 -19.19 -20.00
CA HIS A 512 -3.28 -19.85 -20.50
C HIS A 512 -3.16 -19.91 -22.03
N LYS A 513 -4.29 -19.83 -22.75
CA LYS A 513 -4.33 -19.73 -24.22
C LYS A 513 -4.45 -18.29 -24.70
N ILE A 514 -4.75 -17.33 -23.85
CA ILE A 514 -4.76 -15.91 -24.24
C ILE A 514 -3.32 -15.40 -24.23
N LEU A 515 -2.56 -15.73 -23.19
CA LEU A 515 -1.17 -15.33 -23.05
C LEU A 515 -0.22 -16.22 -23.87
N GLY A 516 1.00 -15.75 -24.11
CA GLY A 516 1.97 -16.39 -25.02
C GLY A 516 3.05 -17.26 -24.39
N GLY A 517 3.03 -17.46 -23.08
CA GLY A 517 4.14 -18.08 -22.32
C GLY A 517 4.22 -19.62 -22.36
N GLY A 518 3.37 -20.27 -23.13
CA GLY A 518 3.35 -21.72 -23.34
C GLY A 518 2.59 -22.48 -22.28
N ALA A 519 1.88 -21.78 -21.40
CA ALA A 519 1.25 -22.36 -20.23
C ALA A 519 0.26 -23.45 -20.61
N THR A 520 0.39 -24.60 -19.94
CA THR A 520 -0.39 -25.81 -20.23
C THR A 520 -1.70 -25.90 -19.45
N GLY A 521 -1.88 -25.05 -18.44
CA GLY A 521 -3.05 -24.99 -17.56
C GLY A 521 -2.94 -23.84 -16.55
N SER A 522 -3.87 -23.80 -15.58
CA SER A 522 -3.96 -22.75 -14.56
C SER A 522 -2.79 -22.73 -13.60
N TYR A 523 -2.40 -23.88 -13.03
CA TYR A 523 -1.24 -23.98 -12.15
C TYR A 523 0.04 -23.50 -12.86
N ASP A 524 0.26 -24.00 -14.08
CA ASP A 524 1.45 -23.66 -14.86
C ASP A 524 1.48 -22.16 -15.19
N LEU A 525 0.34 -21.56 -15.53
CA LEU A 525 0.27 -20.12 -15.77
C LEU A 525 0.50 -19.29 -14.49
N LEU A 526 -0.28 -19.55 -13.45
CA LEU A 526 -0.32 -18.68 -12.26
C LEU A 526 0.91 -18.88 -11.38
N MET A 527 1.35 -20.12 -11.20
CA MET A 527 2.48 -20.44 -10.33
C MET A 527 3.79 -20.44 -11.11
N ASN A 528 3.91 -21.26 -12.14
CA ASN A 528 5.21 -21.48 -12.82
C ASN A 528 5.59 -20.38 -13.82
N LYS A 529 4.64 -19.59 -14.32
CA LYS A 529 4.89 -18.52 -15.30
C LYS A 529 4.75 -17.11 -14.73
N ILE A 530 4.01 -16.93 -13.64
CA ILE A 530 3.77 -15.62 -13.03
C ILE A 530 4.43 -15.55 -11.65
N LEU A 531 3.91 -16.26 -10.66
CA LEU A 531 4.29 -16.05 -9.26
C LEU A 531 5.75 -16.43 -8.96
N TYR A 532 6.15 -17.69 -9.22
CA TYR A 532 7.52 -18.13 -8.94
C TYR A 532 8.56 -17.37 -9.75
N PRO A 533 8.38 -17.15 -11.07
CA PRO A 533 9.35 -16.36 -11.84
C PRO A 533 9.48 -14.92 -11.34
N LEU A 534 8.37 -14.27 -10.98
CA LEU A 534 8.42 -12.90 -10.46
C LEU A 534 9.19 -12.82 -9.13
N LEU A 535 8.89 -13.70 -8.18
CA LEU A 535 9.53 -13.70 -6.86
C LEU A 535 10.98 -14.20 -6.88
N ASN A 536 11.35 -15.02 -7.88
CA ASN A 536 12.71 -15.49 -8.10
C ASN A 536 13.49 -14.61 -9.11
N LEU A 537 12.91 -13.51 -9.57
CA LEU A 537 13.48 -12.63 -10.62
C LEU A 537 13.89 -13.37 -11.91
N ASP A 538 13.21 -14.47 -12.26
CA ASP A 538 13.30 -15.08 -13.59
C ASP A 538 12.43 -14.26 -14.56
N LEU A 539 13.00 -13.12 -14.96
CA LEU A 539 12.33 -12.15 -15.84
C LEU A 539 12.07 -12.73 -17.22
N GLU A 540 12.93 -13.64 -17.71
CA GLU A 540 12.75 -14.27 -19.02
C GLU A 540 11.47 -15.12 -19.04
N THR A 541 11.29 -16.00 -18.05
CA THR A 541 10.08 -16.83 -17.94
C THR A 541 8.85 -15.96 -17.71
N PHE A 542 8.92 -14.95 -16.83
CA PHE A 542 7.80 -14.04 -16.56
C PHE A 542 7.35 -13.30 -17.82
N LEU A 543 8.30 -12.65 -18.52
CA LEU A 543 8.02 -11.85 -19.71
C LEU A 543 7.59 -12.72 -20.90
N SER A 544 7.91 -14.02 -20.90
CA SER A 544 7.46 -14.94 -21.96
C SER A 544 5.96 -14.99 -22.15
N ILE A 545 5.17 -14.68 -21.11
CA ILE A 545 3.70 -14.62 -21.20
C ILE A 545 3.21 -13.49 -22.13
N LEU A 546 4.04 -12.48 -22.35
CA LEU A 546 3.79 -11.33 -23.22
C LEU A 546 4.32 -11.54 -24.65
N TYR A 547 4.97 -12.66 -24.94
CA TYR A 547 5.47 -12.91 -26.29
C TYR A 547 4.35 -13.39 -27.21
N LYS A 548 4.52 -13.18 -28.51
CA LYS A 548 3.60 -13.74 -29.50
C LYS A 548 3.73 -15.26 -29.53
N ALA A 549 2.63 -15.98 -29.35
CA ALA A 549 2.63 -17.43 -29.46
C ALA A 549 1.60 -17.93 -30.44
N ASP A 550 1.96 -18.87 -31.31
CA ASP A 550 1.10 -19.36 -32.41
C ASP A 550 -0.24 -19.91 -31.94
N TYR A 551 -0.30 -20.51 -30.75
CA TYR A 551 -1.51 -21.07 -30.16
C TYR A 551 -2.38 -20.03 -29.42
N SER A 552 -1.90 -18.79 -29.27
CA SER A 552 -2.62 -17.75 -28.52
C SER A 552 -3.94 -17.35 -29.20
N LEU A 553 -4.98 -17.16 -28.40
CA LEU A 553 -6.26 -16.59 -28.83
C LEU A 553 -6.12 -15.12 -29.29
N LEU A 554 -5.06 -14.41 -28.89
CA LEU A 554 -4.78 -13.05 -29.35
C LEU A 554 -4.36 -13.01 -30.84
N ASN A 555 -4.00 -14.16 -31.43
CA ASN A 555 -3.81 -14.28 -32.88
C ASN A 555 -5.12 -14.37 -33.68
N LYS A 556 -6.27 -14.27 -33.01
CA LYS A 556 -7.58 -14.22 -33.65
C LYS A 556 -8.03 -12.77 -33.85
N THR A 557 -8.89 -12.54 -34.84
CA THR A 557 -9.64 -11.28 -34.96
C THR A 557 -10.62 -11.13 -33.80
N ILE A 558 -11.10 -9.92 -33.51
CA ILE A 558 -12.05 -9.70 -32.40
C ILE A 558 -13.31 -10.59 -32.53
N PRO A 559 -13.97 -10.71 -33.69
CA PRO A 559 -15.11 -11.63 -33.86
C PRO A 559 -14.78 -13.08 -33.52
N GLN A 560 -13.62 -13.58 -33.95
CA GLN A 560 -13.17 -14.95 -33.70
C GLN A 560 -12.75 -15.18 -32.24
N PHE A 561 -12.19 -14.17 -31.58
CA PHE A 561 -11.88 -14.21 -30.16
C PHE A 561 -13.16 -14.29 -29.34
N VAL A 562 -14.12 -13.39 -29.60
CA VAL A 562 -15.43 -13.37 -28.94
C VAL A 562 -16.16 -14.71 -29.10
N THR A 563 -16.21 -15.29 -30.32
CA THR A 563 -16.84 -16.61 -30.49
C THR A 563 -16.09 -17.73 -29.80
N SER A 564 -14.77 -17.63 -29.63
CA SER A 564 -14.00 -18.63 -28.87
C SER A 564 -14.39 -18.60 -27.39
N ILE A 565 -14.52 -17.42 -26.80
CA ILE A 565 -14.95 -17.25 -25.40
C ILE A 565 -16.42 -17.64 -25.23
N LEU A 566 -17.32 -17.14 -26.09
CA LEU A 566 -18.75 -17.50 -26.05
C LEU A 566 -18.97 -19.00 -26.21
N ASN A 567 -18.25 -19.64 -27.14
CA ASN A 567 -18.29 -21.09 -27.24
C ASN A 567 -17.72 -21.74 -25.97
N GLY A 568 -16.66 -21.22 -25.34
CA GLY A 568 -16.14 -21.69 -24.05
C GLY A 568 -17.21 -21.71 -22.94
N VAL A 569 -17.86 -20.56 -22.72
CA VAL A 569 -18.99 -20.39 -21.77
C VAL A 569 -20.09 -21.41 -22.07
N LEU A 570 -20.58 -21.43 -23.30
CA LEU A 570 -21.71 -22.29 -23.67
C LEU A 570 -21.34 -23.77 -23.62
N ASN A 571 -20.09 -24.15 -23.91
CA ASN A 571 -19.63 -25.54 -23.83
C ASN A 571 -19.71 -26.09 -22.41
N VAL A 572 -19.49 -25.25 -21.39
CA VAL A 572 -19.66 -25.63 -19.97
C VAL A 572 -21.13 -25.93 -19.71
N ILE A 573 -22.03 -25.03 -20.13
CA ILE A 573 -23.47 -25.15 -19.92
C ILE A 573 -24.07 -26.38 -20.63
N VAL A 574 -23.67 -26.67 -21.89
CA VAL A 574 -24.27 -27.77 -22.69
C VAL A 574 -23.43 -29.06 -22.76
N ALA A 575 -22.27 -29.12 -22.10
CA ALA A 575 -21.40 -30.29 -22.03
C ALA A 575 -20.99 -30.88 -23.40
N ARG A 576 -20.21 -30.09 -24.17
CA ARG A 576 -19.93 -30.23 -25.61
C ARG A 576 -19.15 -31.48 -26.09
N ASN A 577 -18.96 -32.54 -25.29
CA ASN A 577 -18.14 -33.69 -25.73
C ASN A 577 -18.69 -34.43 -26.97
N THR A 578 -19.89 -34.09 -27.48
CA THR A 578 -20.54 -34.73 -28.64
C THR A 578 -21.26 -33.82 -29.64
N GLN A 579 -21.20 -32.47 -29.54
CA GLN A 579 -22.00 -31.56 -30.40
C GLN A 579 -21.13 -30.55 -31.21
N PRO A 580 -21.58 -30.10 -32.40
CA PRO A 580 -20.91 -29.05 -33.18
C PRO A 580 -20.94 -27.69 -32.47
N GLU A 581 -20.02 -26.79 -32.84
CA GLU A 581 -19.93 -25.45 -32.25
C GLU A 581 -21.25 -24.69 -32.32
N MET A 582 -21.59 -24.01 -31.22
CA MET A 582 -22.82 -23.23 -31.12
C MET A 582 -22.74 -22.02 -32.05
N PHE A 583 -21.67 -21.24 -31.92
CA PHE A 583 -21.27 -20.19 -32.86
C PHE A 583 -20.25 -20.68 -33.88
N SER A 584 -20.20 -20.05 -35.06
CA SER A 584 -19.15 -20.32 -36.06
C SER A 584 -17.75 -20.03 -35.49
N ALA A 585 -16.77 -20.91 -35.73
CA ALA A 585 -15.35 -20.65 -35.44
C ALA A 585 -14.78 -19.44 -36.21
N ASN A 586 -15.35 -19.13 -37.39
CA ASN A 586 -14.85 -18.08 -38.28
C ASN A 586 -15.99 -17.13 -38.68
N PRO A 587 -16.53 -16.35 -37.73
CA PRO A 587 -17.50 -15.32 -38.07
C PRO A 587 -16.80 -14.20 -38.87
N PRO A 588 -17.45 -13.65 -39.92
CA PRO A 588 -16.87 -12.55 -40.69
C PRO A 588 -16.90 -11.21 -39.94
N SER A 589 -17.78 -11.04 -38.96
CA SER A 589 -17.89 -9.81 -38.16
C SER A 589 -18.65 -10.01 -36.83
N VAL A 590 -18.64 -9.03 -35.93
CA VAL A 590 -19.41 -9.06 -34.67
C VAL A 590 -20.91 -8.96 -34.96
N ASP A 591 -21.31 -8.09 -35.89
CA ASP A 591 -22.72 -7.95 -36.32
C ASP A 591 -23.30 -9.29 -36.78
N SER A 592 -22.51 -10.10 -37.50
CA SER A 592 -22.94 -11.43 -37.93
C SER A 592 -23.30 -12.34 -36.74
N LEU A 593 -22.72 -12.16 -35.56
CA LEU A 593 -23.02 -12.99 -34.38
C LEU A 593 -24.41 -12.72 -33.82
N ILE A 594 -24.85 -11.46 -33.86
CA ILE A 594 -26.13 -11.01 -33.29
C ILE A 594 -27.24 -10.91 -34.33
N GLN A 595 -26.99 -11.24 -35.60
CA GLN A 595 -28.04 -11.30 -36.61
C GLN A 595 -29.08 -12.37 -36.24
N ASN A 596 -30.36 -12.02 -36.37
CA ASN A 596 -31.51 -12.86 -36.01
C ASN A 596 -31.41 -14.30 -36.55
N GLY A 597 -30.93 -14.49 -37.78
CA GLY A 597 -30.72 -15.81 -38.37
C GLY A 597 -29.70 -16.66 -37.61
N ASN A 598 -28.57 -16.08 -37.20
CA ASN A 598 -27.53 -16.77 -36.45
C ASN A 598 -27.93 -16.98 -34.99
N LEU A 599 -28.59 -16.01 -34.36
CA LEU A 599 -29.17 -16.17 -33.01
C LEU A 599 -30.20 -17.30 -32.96
N ALA A 600 -31.08 -17.40 -33.96
CA ALA A 600 -32.04 -18.48 -34.06
C ALA A 600 -31.37 -19.85 -34.17
N VAL A 601 -30.34 -19.99 -35.02
CA VAL A 601 -29.57 -21.25 -35.11
C VAL A 601 -28.89 -21.57 -33.77
N THR A 602 -28.30 -20.58 -33.10
CA THR A 602 -27.66 -20.77 -31.78
C THR A 602 -28.68 -21.19 -30.72
N ALA A 603 -29.85 -20.55 -30.67
CA ALA A 603 -30.94 -20.90 -29.74
C ALA A 603 -31.48 -22.32 -30.00
N GLU A 604 -31.69 -22.69 -31.26
CA GLU A 604 -32.09 -24.04 -31.64
C GLU A 604 -31.04 -25.09 -31.19
N LYS A 605 -29.75 -24.80 -31.39
CA LYS A 605 -28.64 -25.66 -30.92
C LYS A 605 -28.58 -25.70 -29.40
N LEU A 606 -28.83 -24.60 -28.70
CA LEU A 606 -28.85 -24.52 -27.24
C LEU A 606 -29.95 -25.40 -26.66
N LEU A 607 -31.19 -25.22 -27.10
CA LEU A 607 -32.33 -26.02 -26.68
C LEU A 607 -32.10 -27.52 -26.95
N ASN A 608 -31.58 -27.83 -28.14
CA ASN A 608 -31.25 -29.20 -28.52
C ASN A 608 -30.09 -29.78 -27.70
N GLY A 609 -29.10 -28.97 -27.35
CA GLY A 609 -27.97 -29.33 -26.51
C GLY A 609 -28.38 -29.61 -25.06
N LEU A 610 -29.14 -28.70 -24.45
CA LEU A 610 -29.70 -28.84 -23.10
C LEU A 610 -30.56 -30.11 -22.98
N TYR A 611 -31.37 -30.41 -24.00
CA TYR A 611 -32.26 -31.57 -23.98
C TYR A 611 -31.53 -32.90 -24.27
N ASN A 612 -30.83 -33.03 -25.41
CA ASN A 612 -30.28 -34.33 -25.85
C ASN A 612 -29.12 -34.82 -24.99
N ALA A 613 -28.42 -33.94 -24.28
CA ALA A 613 -27.40 -34.34 -23.32
C ALA A 613 -28.01 -34.77 -21.96
N GLY A 614 -29.34 -34.77 -21.81
CA GLY A 614 -30.01 -35.07 -20.54
C GLY A 614 -29.73 -34.02 -19.46
N ARG A 615 -29.50 -32.77 -19.85
CA ARG A 615 -28.99 -31.71 -18.97
C ARG A 615 -30.00 -30.66 -18.57
N TYR A 616 -31.21 -30.70 -19.13
CA TYR A 616 -32.29 -29.77 -18.76
C TYR A 616 -32.60 -29.80 -17.25
N GLN A 617 -32.41 -30.94 -16.57
CA GLN A 617 -32.51 -31.02 -15.11
C GLN A 617 -31.38 -30.25 -14.43
N TYR A 618 -30.13 -30.52 -14.83
CA TYR A 618 -28.95 -29.84 -14.28
C TYR A 618 -28.95 -28.33 -14.55
N PHE A 619 -29.50 -27.87 -15.68
CA PHE A 619 -29.61 -26.45 -15.99
C PHE A 619 -30.41 -25.71 -14.90
N TRP A 620 -31.59 -26.21 -14.55
CA TRP A 620 -32.40 -25.64 -13.47
C TRP A 620 -31.81 -25.89 -12.09
N ASP A 621 -31.22 -27.07 -11.83
CA ASP A 621 -30.49 -27.34 -10.58
C ASP A 621 -29.39 -26.30 -10.32
N SER A 622 -28.81 -25.71 -11.38
CA SER A 622 -27.75 -24.69 -11.31
C SER A 622 -28.28 -23.25 -11.27
N LEU A 623 -29.30 -22.96 -12.09
CA LEU A 623 -29.83 -21.61 -12.24
C LEU A 623 -30.62 -21.18 -11.00
N LEU A 624 -31.42 -22.09 -10.43
CA LEU A 624 -32.27 -21.81 -9.27
C LEU A 624 -31.49 -21.33 -8.02
N PRO A 625 -30.34 -21.91 -7.64
CA PRO A 625 -29.51 -21.37 -6.57
C PRO A 625 -29.06 -19.92 -6.80
N ILE A 626 -28.67 -19.54 -8.02
CA ILE A 626 -28.21 -18.18 -8.35
C ILE A 626 -29.36 -17.17 -8.30
N LEU A 627 -30.54 -17.58 -8.75
CA LEU A 627 -31.71 -16.71 -8.72
C LEU A 627 -32.28 -16.56 -7.31
N ASN A 628 -31.97 -17.47 -6.38
CA ASN A 628 -32.56 -17.50 -5.04
C ASN A 628 -32.42 -16.18 -4.26
N PRO A 629 -31.25 -15.50 -4.19
CA PRO A 629 -31.13 -14.19 -3.53
C PRO A 629 -31.94 -13.08 -4.21
N LEU A 630 -32.18 -13.19 -5.53
CA LEU A 630 -32.99 -12.22 -6.29
C LEU A 630 -34.50 -12.47 -6.12
N LEU A 631 -34.89 -13.66 -5.67
CA LEU A 631 -36.27 -14.10 -5.45
C LEU A 631 -36.73 -13.91 -3.99
N ILE A 632 -35.85 -13.45 -3.10
CA ILE A 632 -36.11 -13.16 -1.68
C ILE A 632 -36.06 -11.63 -1.50
N ASP A 633 -37.02 -11.05 -0.77
CA ASP A 633 -37.03 -9.60 -0.52
C ASP A 633 -36.01 -9.18 0.56
N GLU A 634 -35.70 -7.88 0.59
CA GLU A 634 -34.83 -7.23 1.57
C GLU A 634 -35.38 -7.25 3.02
N SER A 635 -36.53 -7.89 3.29
CA SER A 635 -37.11 -7.95 4.64
C SER A 635 -36.65 -9.14 5.48
N GLY A 636 -35.67 -9.92 5.02
CA GLY A 636 -34.71 -10.60 5.91
C GLY A 636 -35.22 -11.71 6.85
N TYR A 637 -36.51 -12.05 6.87
CA TYR A 637 -37.01 -13.11 7.75
C TYR A 637 -37.10 -14.46 7.03
N SER A 638 -35.95 -15.09 6.78
CA SER A 638 -35.92 -16.53 6.47
C SER A 638 -34.84 -17.27 7.24
N TYR A 639 -35.24 -17.76 8.42
CA TYR A 639 -35.01 -19.09 9.01
C TYR A 639 -33.59 -19.71 9.05
N ASN A 640 -32.62 -19.12 9.76
CA ASN A 640 -31.47 -19.90 10.25
C ASN A 640 -32.00 -20.96 11.23
N ILE A 641 -32.13 -22.25 10.89
CA ILE A 641 -32.63 -23.26 11.86
C ILE A 641 -31.59 -24.34 12.19
N VAL A 642 -30.85 -24.10 13.26
CA VAL A 642 -30.15 -25.15 14.00
C VAL A 642 -31.18 -25.97 14.76
N ALA A 643 -31.27 -27.27 14.45
CA ALA A 643 -32.19 -28.17 15.12
C ALA A 643 -31.58 -28.67 16.43
N ALA A 644 -32.30 -28.50 17.53
CA ALA A 644 -31.87 -28.96 18.83
C ALA A 644 -31.78 -30.50 18.87
N PRO A 645 -30.73 -31.07 19.47
CA PRO A 645 -30.59 -32.52 19.60
C PRO A 645 -31.73 -33.13 20.41
N SER A 646 -32.04 -34.40 20.14
CA SER A 646 -33.15 -35.09 20.80
C SER A 646 -32.94 -35.15 22.32
N GLY A 647 -33.82 -34.53 23.10
CA GLY A 647 -33.72 -34.47 24.56
C GLY A 647 -33.17 -33.15 25.12
N TYR A 648 -32.98 -32.13 24.28
CA TYR A 648 -32.63 -30.76 24.72
C TYR A 648 -33.73 -30.16 25.61
N ASP A 649 -33.33 -29.59 26.76
CA ASP A 649 -34.23 -29.28 27.89
C ASP A 649 -34.87 -27.89 27.79
N VAL A 650 -35.55 -27.64 26.67
CA VAL A 650 -36.36 -26.42 26.44
C VAL A 650 -37.67 -26.86 25.80
N ASN A 651 -38.77 -26.79 26.56
CA ASN A 651 -40.06 -27.35 26.14
C ASN A 651 -41.24 -26.37 26.23
N SER A 652 -40.98 -25.13 26.63
CA SER A 652 -42.00 -24.09 26.78
C SER A 652 -41.44 -22.71 26.47
N LEU A 653 -42.34 -21.78 26.11
CA LEU A 653 -42.02 -20.37 25.86
C LEU A 653 -41.32 -19.72 27.07
N ALA A 654 -41.79 -20.00 28.29
CA ALA A 654 -41.20 -19.47 29.52
C ALA A 654 -39.74 -19.94 29.74
N THR A 655 -39.39 -21.13 29.26
CA THR A 655 -38.02 -21.65 29.35
C THR A 655 -37.10 -20.99 28.32
N LEU A 656 -37.65 -20.60 27.16
CA LEU A 656 -36.93 -19.82 26.14
C LEU A 656 -36.69 -18.38 26.61
N GLU A 657 -37.71 -17.70 27.12
CA GLU A 657 -37.61 -16.34 27.68
C GLU A 657 -36.56 -16.25 28.80
N ALA A 658 -36.51 -17.25 29.69
CA ALA A 658 -35.53 -17.28 30.77
C ALA A 658 -34.08 -17.47 30.28
N LYS A 659 -33.87 -18.19 29.18
CA LYS A 659 -32.55 -18.35 28.55
C LYS A 659 -32.13 -17.09 27.80
N LEU A 660 -33.05 -16.44 27.11
CA LEU A 660 -32.80 -15.17 26.43
C LEU A 660 -32.37 -14.07 27.40
N GLY A 661 -33.04 -13.95 28.55
CA GLY A 661 -32.67 -12.94 29.56
C GLY A 661 -31.24 -13.08 30.09
N TYR A 662 -30.66 -14.28 30.09
CA TYR A 662 -29.24 -14.48 30.41
C TYR A 662 -28.33 -13.95 29.31
N TRP A 663 -28.66 -14.21 28.05
CA TRP A 663 -27.85 -13.77 26.91
C TRP A 663 -27.96 -12.26 26.66
N ASP A 664 -29.14 -11.66 26.87
CA ASP A 664 -29.32 -10.21 26.88
C ASP A 664 -28.42 -9.53 27.94
N GLU A 665 -28.21 -10.15 29.10
CA GLU A 665 -27.28 -9.63 30.13
C GLU A 665 -25.81 -9.81 29.74
N VAL A 666 -25.46 -10.92 29.07
CA VAL A 666 -24.08 -11.22 28.62
C VAL A 666 -23.66 -10.35 27.44
N PHE A 667 -24.58 -10.01 26.55
CA PHE A 667 -24.36 -9.18 25.36
C PHE A 667 -24.83 -7.74 25.53
N ALA A 668 -25.30 -7.35 26.72
CA ALA A 668 -25.59 -5.96 27.02
C ALA A 668 -24.32 -5.12 26.87
N GLU A 669 -24.26 -4.28 25.84
CA GLU A 669 -23.09 -3.46 25.52
C GLU A 669 -22.63 -2.66 26.76
N PRO A 670 -21.41 -2.89 27.29
CA PRO A 670 -20.70 -1.82 27.93
C PRO A 670 -20.25 -0.88 26.80
N ASP A 671 -20.76 0.34 26.83
CA ASP A 671 -20.23 1.49 26.10
C ASP A 671 -18.72 1.65 26.38
N VAL A 672 -17.85 1.04 25.57
CA VAL A 672 -16.40 1.25 25.64
C VAL A 672 -16.03 2.20 24.53
N TYR A 673 -15.63 3.42 24.91
CA TYR A 673 -15.22 4.48 23.99
C TYR A 673 -13.70 4.65 24.02
N ASP A 674 -13.10 5.00 22.89
CA ASP A 674 -11.72 5.45 22.83
C ASP A 674 -11.59 6.85 23.49
N LYS A 675 -10.35 7.32 23.65
CA LYS A 675 -10.07 8.66 24.20
C LYS A 675 -10.57 9.83 23.33
N ASN A 676 -11.01 9.56 22.10
CA ASN A 676 -11.57 10.52 21.15
C ASN A 676 -13.11 10.43 21.05
N GLY A 677 -13.76 9.53 21.78
CA GLY A 677 -15.20 9.31 21.77
C GLY A 677 -15.71 8.40 20.65
N ALA A 678 -14.84 7.67 19.95
CA ALA A 678 -15.23 6.62 19.01
C ALA A 678 -15.57 5.34 19.78
N ASN A 679 -16.72 4.74 19.48
CA ASN A 679 -17.13 3.48 20.10
C ASN A 679 -16.23 2.36 19.54
N TRP A 680 -15.56 1.59 20.41
CA TRP A 680 -14.77 0.42 19.99
C TRP A 680 -15.63 -0.68 19.37
N ASN A 681 -16.96 -0.58 19.46
CA ASN A 681 -17.92 -1.46 18.78
C ASN A 681 -18.15 -1.09 17.29
N GLU A 682 -17.61 0.03 16.80
CA GLU A 682 -17.80 0.48 15.40
C GLU A 682 -16.58 0.20 14.48
N SER A 683 -15.48 -0.39 14.98
CA SER A 683 -14.35 -0.77 14.11
C SER A 683 -14.65 -2.07 13.35
N GLU A 684 -14.21 -2.16 12.10
CA GLU A 684 -14.44 -3.28 11.16
C GLU A 684 -13.99 -4.68 11.66
N ASP A 685 -13.39 -4.76 12.86
CA ASP A 685 -13.15 -6.00 13.60
C ASP A 685 -14.46 -6.65 14.14
N TYR A 686 -15.57 -5.91 14.09
CA TYR A 686 -16.88 -6.34 14.55
C TYR A 686 -17.73 -6.94 13.43
N VAL A 687 -17.22 -7.92 12.67
CA VAL A 687 -18.07 -8.95 12.05
C VAL A 687 -17.29 -10.26 11.93
N LEU A 688 -16.93 -10.87 13.06
CA LEU A 688 -16.90 -12.33 13.02
C LEU A 688 -18.35 -12.74 12.77
N TRP A 689 -18.64 -13.30 11.59
CA TRP A 689 -19.94 -13.89 11.24
C TRP A 689 -20.60 -14.64 12.42
N ARG A 690 -19.80 -15.24 13.31
CA ARG A 690 -20.26 -15.95 14.51
C ARG A 690 -20.98 -15.06 15.53
N PHE A 691 -20.59 -13.80 15.74
CA PHE A 691 -21.24 -12.87 16.69
C PHE A 691 -22.54 -12.28 16.12
N ASP A 692 -22.54 -11.84 14.86
CA ASP A 692 -23.76 -11.48 14.13
C ASP A 692 -24.78 -12.63 14.14
N LYS A 693 -24.31 -13.89 14.08
CA LYS A 693 -25.20 -15.05 14.19
C LYS A 693 -25.69 -15.31 15.60
N VAL A 694 -24.97 -14.90 16.65
CA VAL A 694 -25.49 -14.92 18.02
C VAL A 694 -26.57 -13.84 18.18
N GLU A 695 -26.32 -12.61 17.74
CA GLU A 695 -27.31 -11.53 17.76
C GLU A 695 -28.52 -11.86 16.89
N ALA A 696 -28.33 -12.34 15.67
CA ALA A 696 -29.41 -12.80 14.81
C ALA A 696 -30.16 -14.01 15.38
N ALA A 697 -29.50 -14.87 16.17
CA ALA A 697 -30.18 -15.97 16.87
C ALA A 697 -30.99 -15.49 18.08
N ILE A 698 -30.51 -14.45 18.77
CA ILE A 698 -31.24 -13.75 19.84
C ILE A 698 -32.48 -13.08 19.23
N ASP A 699 -32.31 -12.34 18.12
CA ASP A 699 -33.39 -11.68 17.38
C ASP A 699 -34.40 -12.69 16.80
N ASP A 700 -33.94 -13.82 16.24
CA ASP A 700 -34.83 -14.89 15.76
C ASP A 700 -35.64 -15.50 16.91
N ALA A 701 -35.01 -15.69 18.08
CA ALA A 701 -35.69 -16.20 19.25
C ALA A 701 -36.71 -15.20 19.81
N TRP A 702 -36.41 -13.90 19.79
CA TRP A 702 -37.39 -12.83 20.07
C TRP A 702 -38.51 -12.82 19.02
N GLY A 703 -38.20 -13.00 17.74
CA GLY A 703 -39.19 -13.13 16.66
C GLY A 703 -40.12 -14.34 16.84
N VAL A 704 -39.64 -15.45 17.40
CA VAL A 704 -40.49 -16.60 17.76
C VAL A 704 -41.44 -16.26 18.90
N ILE A 705 -40.98 -15.49 19.90
CA ILE A 705 -41.81 -15.01 21.02
C ILE A 705 -42.88 -14.03 20.53
N ASP A 706 -42.47 -13.04 19.74
CA ASP A 706 -43.37 -12.01 19.20
C ASP A 706 -44.37 -12.60 18.21
N GLY A 707 -43.95 -13.54 17.36
CA GLY A 707 -44.82 -14.27 16.45
C GLY A 707 -45.88 -15.10 17.19
N TYR A 708 -45.50 -15.78 18.27
CA TYR A 708 -46.45 -16.49 19.13
C TYR A 708 -47.46 -15.53 19.77
N ASN A 709 -46.98 -14.43 20.35
CA ASN A 709 -47.82 -13.41 20.98
C ASN A 709 -48.79 -12.76 19.97
N GLY A 710 -48.31 -12.47 18.76
CA GLY A 710 -49.11 -11.97 17.65
C GLY A 710 -50.17 -12.96 17.18
N ALA A 711 -49.84 -14.25 17.07
CA ALA A 711 -50.80 -15.29 16.71
C ALA A 711 -51.90 -15.48 17.78
N VAL A 712 -51.52 -15.41 19.07
CA VAL A 712 -52.49 -15.42 20.18
C VAL A 712 -53.41 -14.20 20.12
N GLN A 713 -52.87 -13.02 19.81
CA GLN A 713 -53.67 -11.81 19.61
C GLN A 713 -54.60 -11.93 18.39
N TRP A 714 -54.13 -12.50 17.27
CA TRP A 714 -54.95 -12.76 16.10
C TRP A 714 -56.11 -13.72 16.41
N VAL A 715 -55.90 -14.75 17.21
CA VAL A 715 -56.99 -15.62 17.68
C VAL A 715 -58.02 -14.84 18.51
N ALA A 716 -57.59 -13.91 19.36
CA ALA A 716 -58.50 -13.07 20.13
C ALA A 716 -59.35 -12.19 19.20
N ASP A 717 -58.72 -11.51 18.25
CA ASP A 717 -59.38 -10.62 17.28
C ASP A 717 -60.32 -11.40 16.34
N ALA A 718 -59.92 -12.58 15.88
CA ALA A 718 -60.74 -13.45 15.05
C ALA A 718 -61.97 -13.98 15.80
N ASN A 719 -61.86 -14.25 17.12
CA ASN A 719 -63.00 -14.59 17.95
C ASN A 719 -63.98 -13.42 18.10
N GLU A 720 -63.48 -12.19 18.23
CA GLU A 720 -64.33 -10.98 18.24
C GLU A 720 -65.03 -10.76 16.90
N GLN A 721 -64.31 -10.94 15.78
CA GLN A 721 -64.90 -10.88 14.43
C GLN A 721 -65.99 -11.94 14.24
N LEU A 722 -65.74 -13.17 14.69
CA LEU A 722 -66.75 -14.24 14.64
C LEU A 722 -67.96 -13.91 15.51
N ALA A 723 -67.77 -13.33 16.69
CA ALA A 723 -68.87 -12.88 17.55
C ALA A 723 -69.71 -11.78 16.88
N ALA A 724 -69.05 -10.81 16.22
CA ALA A 724 -69.71 -9.75 15.46
C ALA A 724 -70.45 -10.27 14.22
N ALA A 725 -69.83 -11.19 13.46
CA ALA A 725 -70.45 -11.84 12.30
C ALA A 725 -71.68 -12.65 12.71
N ASN A 726 -71.60 -13.42 13.80
CA ASN A 726 -72.74 -14.15 14.36
C ASN A 726 -73.88 -13.22 14.80
N ALA A 727 -73.58 -12.04 15.34
CA ALA A 727 -74.59 -11.04 15.70
C ALA A 727 -75.27 -10.40 14.47
N SER A 728 -74.59 -10.34 13.32
CA SER A 728 -75.11 -9.78 12.07
C SER A 728 -76.07 -10.71 11.31
N GLY A 729 -75.88 -12.03 11.42
CA GLY A 729 -76.70 -13.04 10.74
C GLY A 729 -76.36 -13.30 9.26
N ASP A 730 -75.26 -12.74 8.72
CA ASP A 730 -74.79 -12.99 7.33
C ASP A 730 -73.99 -14.30 7.23
N ALA A 731 -74.47 -15.25 6.44
CA ALA A 731 -73.88 -16.58 6.27
C ALA A 731 -72.50 -16.59 5.61
N ASN A 732 -72.22 -15.64 4.70
CA ASN A 732 -70.91 -15.56 4.05
C ASN A 732 -69.88 -14.97 5.03
N ALA A 733 -70.24 -13.89 5.73
CA ALA A 733 -69.38 -13.27 6.74
C ALA A 733 -69.05 -14.22 7.90
N ILE A 734 -70.00 -15.08 8.31
CA ILE A 734 -69.75 -16.13 9.32
C ILE A 734 -68.77 -17.18 8.80
N THR A 735 -68.87 -17.59 7.54
CA THR A 735 -67.99 -18.61 6.95
C THR A 735 -66.56 -18.08 6.80
N ASP A 736 -66.40 -16.83 6.35
CA ASP A 736 -65.09 -16.18 6.24
C ASP A 736 -64.45 -15.97 7.63
N ALA A 737 -65.23 -15.54 8.64
CA ALA A 737 -64.75 -15.41 10.02
C ALA A 737 -64.38 -16.75 10.66
N GLN A 738 -65.09 -17.84 10.33
CA GLN A 738 -64.74 -19.20 10.77
C GLN A 738 -63.45 -19.71 10.13
N ASN A 739 -63.25 -19.45 8.83
CA ASN A 739 -62.01 -19.79 8.14
C ASN A 739 -60.83 -18.98 8.69
N ASN A 740 -61.03 -17.69 8.98
CA ASN A 740 -60.01 -16.83 9.60
C ASN A 740 -59.62 -17.32 11.00
N LEU A 741 -60.61 -17.69 11.83
CA LEU A 741 -60.35 -18.27 13.16
C LEU A 741 -59.61 -19.61 13.07
N ALA A 742 -59.99 -20.48 12.12
CA ALA A 742 -59.31 -21.75 11.91
C ALA A 742 -57.86 -21.57 11.45
N ALA A 743 -57.58 -20.57 10.60
CA ALA A 743 -56.23 -20.20 10.19
C ALA A 743 -55.41 -19.67 11.37
N ALA A 744 -55.97 -18.75 12.17
CA ALA A 744 -55.30 -18.21 13.36
C ALA A 744 -54.99 -19.29 14.42
N GLN A 745 -55.91 -20.25 14.62
CA GLN A 745 -55.70 -21.37 15.54
C GLN A 745 -54.65 -22.38 15.02
N ALA A 746 -54.61 -22.61 13.71
CA ALA A 746 -53.57 -23.42 13.09
C ALA A 746 -52.19 -22.76 13.21
N GLU A 747 -52.13 -21.43 13.10
CA GLU A 747 -50.90 -20.65 13.26
C GLU A 747 -50.35 -20.78 14.70
N VAL A 748 -51.18 -20.59 15.73
CA VAL A 748 -50.77 -20.82 17.14
C VAL A 748 -50.29 -22.26 17.36
N ALA A 749 -50.95 -23.24 16.74
CA ALA A 749 -50.57 -24.65 16.85
C ALA A 749 -49.22 -24.98 16.16
N SER A 750 -48.73 -24.13 15.26
CA SER A 750 -47.44 -24.29 14.60
C SER A 750 -46.24 -23.99 15.52
N TYR A 751 -46.43 -23.22 16.60
CA TYR A 751 -45.41 -22.90 17.60
C TYR A 751 -45.26 -24.06 18.59
N THR A 752 -44.43 -25.02 18.21
CA THR A 752 -44.21 -26.26 18.97
C THR A 752 -43.07 -26.15 19.98
N ALA A 753 -43.05 -27.05 20.97
CA ALA A 753 -41.92 -27.20 21.89
C ALA A 753 -40.58 -27.40 21.18
N LYS A 754 -40.59 -28.00 19.99
CA LYS A 754 -39.42 -28.15 19.14
C LYS A 754 -38.90 -26.80 18.63
N ARG A 755 -39.79 -25.88 18.23
CA ARG A 755 -39.41 -24.54 17.75
C ARG A 755 -38.74 -23.71 18.85
N TYR A 756 -39.20 -23.84 20.11
CA TYR A 756 -38.55 -23.21 21.26
C TYR A 756 -37.18 -23.83 21.58
N ALA A 757 -37.08 -25.16 21.50
CA ALA A 757 -35.83 -25.89 21.68
C ALA A 757 -34.79 -25.48 20.64
N ASP A 758 -35.20 -25.41 19.37
CA ASP A 758 -34.36 -25.01 18.25
C ASP A 758 -33.88 -23.55 18.44
N ALA A 759 -34.77 -22.61 18.80
CA ALA A 759 -34.40 -21.21 19.05
C ALA A 759 -33.38 -21.06 20.20
N ALA A 760 -33.58 -21.74 21.33
CA ALA A 760 -32.64 -21.68 22.46
C ALA A 760 -31.29 -22.36 22.15
N TYR A 761 -31.31 -23.49 21.45
CA TYR A 761 -30.10 -24.22 21.09
C TYR A 761 -29.22 -23.44 20.12
N LYS A 762 -29.81 -22.68 19.18
CA LYS A 762 -29.08 -21.78 18.28
C LYS A 762 -28.18 -20.80 19.03
N ILE A 763 -28.72 -20.12 20.03
CA ILE A 763 -27.99 -19.11 20.80
C ILE A 763 -26.78 -19.77 21.49
N GLU A 764 -27.01 -20.89 22.19
CA GLU A 764 -25.93 -21.61 22.88
C GLU A 764 -24.90 -22.20 21.93
N TYR A 765 -25.33 -22.69 20.77
CA TYR A 765 -24.46 -23.28 19.77
C TYR A 765 -23.54 -22.25 19.12
N TYR A 766 -24.09 -21.12 18.66
CA TYR A 766 -23.29 -20.04 18.07
C TYR A 766 -22.38 -19.40 19.13
N ALA A 767 -22.86 -19.24 20.37
CA ALA A 767 -22.02 -18.75 21.47
C ALA A 767 -20.85 -19.71 21.77
N ALA A 768 -21.07 -21.03 21.77
CA ALA A 768 -20.00 -22.01 21.96
C ALA A 768 -18.99 -22.02 20.80
N LYS A 769 -19.44 -21.82 19.55
CA LYS A 769 -18.56 -21.69 18.37
C LYS A 769 -17.81 -20.37 18.32
N ALA A 770 -18.39 -19.28 18.84
CA ALA A 770 -17.69 -18.02 19.02
C ALA A 770 -16.56 -18.18 20.05
N ALA A 771 -16.82 -18.90 21.15
CA ALA A 771 -15.84 -19.17 22.21
C ALA A 771 -14.70 -20.14 21.82
N ALA A 772 -14.92 -21.06 20.87
CA ALA A 772 -13.96 -22.12 20.53
C ALA A 772 -12.72 -21.67 19.71
N ASN A 773 -12.56 -20.37 19.40
CA ASN A 773 -11.52 -19.86 18.50
C ASN A 773 -10.67 -18.71 19.08
N GLN A 774 -10.62 -18.53 20.40
CA GLN A 774 -9.83 -17.45 20.99
C GLN A 774 -8.96 -17.95 22.16
N ASN A 775 -7.75 -17.38 22.25
CA ASN A 775 -6.90 -17.23 23.46
C ASN A 775 -5.53 -17.93 23.63
N GLU A 776 -4.80 -18.33 22.59
CA GLU A 776 -3.34 -18.61 22.80
C GLU A 776 -2.38 -17.96 21.77
N ALA A 777 -2.71 -17.88 20.48
CA ALA A 777 -1.72 -17.45 19.47
C ALA A 777 -1.51 -15.92 19.34
N VAL A 778 -2.45 -15.11 19.84
CA VAL A 778 -2.54 -13.66 19.55
C VAL A 778 -1.72 -12.82 20.52
N GLN A 779 -1.59 -13.27 21.77
CA GLN A 779 -0.72 -12.64 22.77
C GLN A 779 0.77 -12.73 22.38
N SER A 780 1.17 -13.77 21.63
CA SER A 780 2.54 -13.98 21.19
C SER A 780 3.06 -12.86 20.27
N HIS A 781 2.23 -12.29 19.40
CA HIS A 781 2.67 -11.21 18.52
C HIS A 781 2.85 -9.88 19.25
N LEU A 782 1.92 -9.53 20.15
CA LEU A 782 2.08 -8.36 21.02
C LEU A 782 3.29 -8.52 21.94
N MET A 783 3.50 -9.73 22.47
CA MET A 783 4.68 -10.10 23.25
C MET A 783 5.97 -9.90 22.45
N ASN A 784 6.03 -10.33 21.20
CA ASN A 784 7.22 -10.14 20.36
C ASN A 784 7.55 -8.65 20.15
N VAL A 785 6.54 -7.79 19.95
CA VAL A 785 6.77 -6.33 19.83
C VAL A 785 7.25 -5.72 21.15
N LEU A 786 6.71 -6.16 22.29
CA LEU A 786 7.18 -5.75 23.62
C LEU A 786 8.63 -6.19 23.85
N TYR A 787 8.98 -7.43 23.53
CA TYR A 787 10.37 -7.92 23.63
C TYR A 787 11.32 -7.18 22.71
N LEU A 788 10.90 -6.84 21.48
CA LEU A 788 11.72 -6.04 20.58
C LEU A 788 11.97 -4.64 21.14
N ALA A 789 10.92 -3.99 21.67
CA ALA A 789 11.03 -2.69 22.30
C ALA A 789 12.03 -2.71 23.49
N ASP A 790 12.02 -3.79 24.27
CA ASP A 790 12.99 -4.02 25.34
C ASP A 790 14.42 -4.27 24.81
N ALA A 791 14.56 -5.08 23.76
CA ALA A 791 15.84 -5.42 23.13
C ALA A 791 16.53 -4.19 22.52
N LYS A 792 15.75 -3.24 21.97
CA LYS A 792 16.25 -1.97 21.43
C LYS A 792 16.84 -1.03 22.47
N ASP A 793 16.54 -1.25 23.75
CA ASP A 793 17.08 -0.49 24.89
C ASP A 793 16.97 1.03 24.71
N TYR A 794 15.83 1.51 24.19
CA TYR A 794 15.61 2.91 23.87
C TYR A 794 15.88 3.82 25.10
N LYS A 795 16.65 4.89 24.90
CA LYS A 795 17.02 5.82 25.97
C LYS A 795 16.34 7.18 25.78
N GLU A 796 15.51 7.57 26.74
CA GLU A 796 14.80 8.87 26.78
C GLU A 796 15.65 10.06 26.30
N LYS A 797 16.89 10.16 26.79
CA LYS A 797 17.83 11.24 26.47
C LYS A 797 18.17 11.40 24.98
N ASN A 798 17.86 10.42 24.14
CA ASN A 798 18.19 10.42 22.71
C ASN A 798 17.03 10.93 21.84
N TYR A 799 15.87 11.24 22.41
CA TYR A 799 14.64 11.53 21.66
C TYR A 799 13.95 12.82 22.10
N ASP A 800 13.16 13.40 21.20
CA ASP A 800 12.30 14.54 21.54
C ASP A 800 11.33 14.17 22.69
N PRO A 801 11.17 15.01 23.74
CA PRO A 801 10.35 14.67 24.89
C PRO A 801 8.87 14.36 24.57
N ALA A 802 8.29 14.98 23.54
CA ALA A 802 6.91 14.72 23.15
C ALA A 802 6.79 13.39 22.40
N VAL A 803 7.80 13.04 21.60
CA VAL A 803 7.88 11.74 20.91
C VAL A 803 8.10 10.61 21.92
N TRP A 804 8.99 10.81 22.88
CA TRP A 804 9.26 9.85 23.96
C TRP A 804 8.01 9.57 24.80
N ALA A 805 7.28 10.62 25.21
CA ALA A 805 6.07 10.46 25.99
C ALA A 805 5.00 9.64 25.26
N ASN A 806 4.87 9.80 23.94
CA ASN A 806 3.96 8.99 23.13
C ASN A 806 4.37 7.52 23.08
N TYR A 807 5.67 7.22 22.98
CA TYR A 807 6.20 5.86 23.04
C TYR A 807 5.98 5.21 24.40
N GLU A 808 6.27 5.91 25.49
CA GLU A 808 6.08 5.40 26.85
C GLU A 808 4.60 5.10 27.15
N GLU A 809 3.67 5.98 26.70
CA GLU A 809 2.23 5.73 26.81
C GLU A 809 1.81 4.47 26.04
N ALA A 810 2.29 4.32 24.79
CA ALA A 810 1.96 3.18 23.96
C ALA A 810 2.54 1.85 24.48
N TYR A 811 3.77 1.86 24.99
CA TYR A 811 4.43 0.69 25.59
C TYR A 811 3.68 0.21 26.85
N ASN A 812 3.37 1.13 27.76
CA ASN A 812 2.64 0.79 28.98
C ASN A 812 1.24 0.24 28.67
N HIS A 813 0.53 0.85 27.72
CA HIS A 813 -0.78 0.37 27.30
C HIS A 813 -0.71 -1.04 26.66
N ALA A 814 0.28 -1.27 25.81
CA ALA A 814 0.52 -2.59 25.22
C ALA A 814 0.83 -3.66 26.27
N TYR A 815 1.63 -3.32 27.28
CA TYR A 815 1.94 -4.21 28.40
C TYR A 815 0.69 -4.55 29.24
N GLU A 816 -0.16 -3.56 29.52
CA GLU A 816 -1.43 -3.77 30.23
C GLU A 816 -2.36 -4.74 29.49
N ILE A 817 -2.50 -4.60 28.16
CA ILE A 817 -3.30 -5.50 27.34
C ILE A 817 -2.72 -6.91 27.31
N TYR A 818 -1.39 -7.04 27.28
CA TYR A 818 -0.71 -8.34 27.36
C TYR A 818 -0.97 -9.05 28.72
N GLU A 819 -0.99 -8.33 29.84
CA GLU A 819 -1.18 -8.93 31.18
C GLU A 819 -2.64 -9.32 31.52
N THR A 820 -3.63 -8.91 30.71
CA THR A 820 -5.04 -9.26 30.95
C THR A 820 -5.26 -10.79 30.89
N LEU A 821 -5.61 -11.41 32.03
CA LEU A 821 -5.75 -12.86 32.17
C LEU A 821 -6.84 -13.44 31.25
N PRO A 822 -6.54 -14.43 30.37
CA PRO A 822 -7.55 -15.04 29.50
C PRO A 822 -8.44 -16.10 30.20
N TYR A 823 -8.27 -16.36 31.50
CA TYR A 823 -8.86 -17.53 32.16
C TYR A 823 -9.49 -17.20 33.51
N ASP A 824 -10.83 -17.29 33.57
CA ASP A 824 -11.57 -17.42 34.84
C ASP A 824 -11.66 -18.92 35.21
N GLU A 825 -11.00 -19.30 36.32
CA GLU A 825 -10.91 -20.69 36.79
C GLU A 825 -12.28 -21.30 37.15
N ASP A 826 -13.31 -20.48 37.40
CA ASP A 826 -14.61 -20.94 37.89
C ASP A 826 -15.65 -21.22 36.79
N THR A 827 -15.50 -20.64 35.59
CA THR A 827 -16.53 -20.70 34.54
C THR A 827 -16.11 -21.41 33.26
N TYR A 828 -14.81 -21.64 33.03
CA TYR A 828 -14.28 -22.23 31.78
C TYR A 828 -14.73 -21.46 30.51
N LEU A 829 -15.10 -20.19 30.67
CA LEU A 829 -15.49 -19.27 29.59
C LEU A 829 -14.39 -18.20 29.43
N PRO A 830 -14.14 -17.73 28.19
CA PRO A 830 -13.17 -16.66 27.95
C PRO A 830 -13.57 -15.38 28.70
N SER A 831 -12.58 -14.60 29.15
CA SER A 831 -12.82 -13.24 29.63
C SER A 831 -13.43 -12.41 28.48
N PRO A 832 -14.65 -11.85 28.64
CA PRO A 832 -15.30 -11.06 27.59
C PRO A 832 -14.58 -9.73 27.28
N ASP A 833 -13.54 -9.38 28.04
CA ASP A 833 -12.91 -8.06 28.01
C ASP A 833 -11.69 -7.94 27.08
N LEU A 834 -11.10 -9.06 26.59
CA LEU A 834 -9.90 -9.03 25.73
C LEU A 834 -10.24 -9.36 24.27
N LYS A 835 -10.37 -8.34 23.41
CA LYS A 835 -10.71 -8.48 21.98
C LYS A 835 -9.45 -8.52 21.08
N GLN A 836 -9.48 -9.25 19.96
CA GLN A 836 -8.41 -9.26 18.95
C GLN A 836 -8.04 -7.84 18.47
N SER A 837 -9.05 -7.02 18.24
CA SER A 837 -8.91 -5.61 17.84
C SER A 837 -8.09 -4.80 18.85
N MET A 838 -8.25 -5.08 20.14
CA MET A 838 -7.50 -4.42 21.21
C MET A 838 -6.03 -4.84 21.19
N VAL A 839 -5.75 -6.13 20.95
CA VAL A 839 -4.38 -6.63 20.81
C VAL A 839 -3.71 -6.05 19.55
N ASN A 840 -4.41 -6.04 18.42
CA ASN A 840 -3.94 -5.46 17.16
C ASN A 840 -3.69 -3.94 17.29
N ALA A 841 -4.60 -3.21 17.94
CA ALA A 841 -4.47 -1.79 18.17
C ALA A 841 -3.31 -1.46 19.13
N ALA A 842 -3.17 -2.21 20.22
CA ALA A 842 -2.04 -2.07 21.13
C ALA A 842 -0.70 -2.33 20.42
N ARG A 843 -0.63 -3.41 19.65
CA ARG A 843 0.55 -3.75 18.83
C ARG A 843 0.88 -2.63 17.85
N LYS A 844 -0.10 -2.18 17.06
CA LYS A 844 0.05 -1.12 16.06
C LYS A 844 0.47 0.21 16.70
N ASN A 845 -0.19 0.62 17.79
CA ASN A 845 0.11 1.88 18.47
C ASN A 845 1.53 1.88 19.06
N LEU A 846 1.96 0.77 19.67
CA LEU A 846 3.33 0.63 20.15
C LEU A 846 4.34 0.73 19.00
N LEU A 847 4.06 0.06 17.90
CA LEU A 847 4.95 0.04 16.74
C LEU A 847 5.04 1.40 16.03
N ASP A 848 3.91 2.09 15.85
CA ASP A 848 3.85 3.46 15.34
C ASP A 848 4.64 4.43 16.24
N ALA A 849 4.61 4.22 17.55
CA ALA A 849 5.35 5.05 18.50
C ALA A 849 6.85 4.72 18.49
N MET A 850 7.22 3.44 18.39
CA MET A 850 8.60 3.00 18.17
C MET A 850 9.20 3.61 16.90
N MET A 851 8.44 3.69 15.82
CA MET A 851 8.92 4.26 14.56
C MET A 851 9.04 5.76 14.55
N LYS A 852 8.21 6.45 15.32
CA LYS A 852 8.34 7.91 15.47
C LYS A 852 9.55 8.30 16.31
N LEU A 853 10.22 7.35 16.98
CA LEU A 853 11.54 7.53 17.59
C LEU A 853 12.64 7.62 16.51
N GLU A 854 12.52 8.55 15.56
CA GLU A 854 13.57 8.86 14.58
C GLU A 854 14.59 9.83 15.19
N VAL A 855 15.87 9.42 15.22
CA VAL A 855 16.99 10.30 15.57
C VAL A 855 17.25 11.23 14.39
N LYS A 856 16.88 12.51 14.48
CA LYS A 856 17.38 13.52 13.53
C LYS A 856 18.89 13.67 13.73
N LEU A 857 19.70 13.22 12.77
CA LEU A 857 21.16 13.35 12.81
C LEU A 857 21.59 14.79 12.46
N ALA A 858 22.61 15.29 13.14
CA ALA A 858 23.26 16.57 12.87
C ALA A 858 24.30 16.43 11.73
N ASP A 859 24.51 17.51 10.96
CA ASP A 859 25.44 17.53 9.83
C ASP A 859 26.87 17.85 10.29
N LEU A 860 27.75 16.84 10.25
CA LEU A 860 29.16 16.91 10.61
C LEU A 860 30.07 17.24 9.42
N SER A 861 29.53 17.30 8.20
CA SER A 861 30.33 17.32 6.96
C SER A 861 31.31 18.49 6.90
N ALA A 862 30.88 19.68 7.32
CA ALA A 862 31.72 20.87 7.34
C ALA A 862 32.84 20.79 8.39
N LEU A 863 32.54 20.22 9.56
CA LEU A 863 33.51 20.05 10.65
C LEU A 863 34.55 18.98 10.30
N ILE A 864 34.14 17.84 9.73
CA ILE A 864 35.04 16.78 9.26
C ILE A 864 35.97 17.31 8.17
N ALA A 865 35.43 18.01 7.17
CA ALA A 865 36.23 18.57 6.08
C ALA A 865 37.30 19.55 6.59
N TYR A 866 36.95 20.41 7.55
CA TYR A 866 37.88 21.37 8.13
C TYR A 866 38.90 20.72 9.08
N TYR A 867 38.46 19.77 9.93
CA TYR A 867 39.33 18.97 10.78
C TYR A 867 40.41 18.24 9.97
N ASP A 868 40.01 17.56 8.88
CA ASP A 868 40.94 16.85 8.00
C ASP A 868 41.96 17.76 7.34
N GLN A 869 41.56 19.01 7.05
CA GLN A 869 42.45 20.03 6.50
C GLN A 869 43.53 20.45 7.50
N VAL A 870 43.17 20.64 8.78
CA VAL A 870 44.08 21.26 9.78
C VAL A 870 44.78 20.26 10.71
N LYS A 871 44.29 19.01 10.85
CA LYS A 871 44.81 18.00 11.80
C LYS A 871 46.30 17.65 11.67
N ASN A 872 46.87 17.83 10.48
CA ASN A 872 48.28 17.52 10.20
C ASN A 872 49.17 18.77 10.19
N THR A 873 48.71 19.89 10.74
CA THR A 873 49.49 21.12 10.82
C THR A 873 50.73 20.91 11.68
N VAL A 874 51.91 21.21 11.13
CA VAL A 874 53.18 21.17 11.87
C VAL A 874 53.25 22.36 12.81
N THR A 875 53.19 22.10 14.11
CA THR A 875 53.06 23.14 15.15
C THR A 875 54.39 23.63 15.72
N ASP A 876 55.52 23.05 15.30
CA ASP A 876 56.88 23.32 15.82
C ASP A 876 57.35 24.78 15.66
N ALA A 877 56.72 25.55 14.78
CA ALA A 877 57.05 26.95 14.49
C ALA A 877 56.27 27.96 15.36
N TYR A 878 55.27 27.53 16.14
CA TYR A 878 54.33 28.41 16.84
C TYR A 878 54.46 28.36 18.37
N SER A 879 53.93 29.37 19.07
CA SER A 879 53.99 29.45 20.54
C SER A 879 53.20 28.33 21.23
N ALA A 880 53.68 27.82 22.38
CA ALA A 880 53.03 26.74 23.12
C ALA A 880 51.58 27.08 23.51
N GLU A 881 51.29 28.34 23.83
CA GLU A 881 49.94 28.80 24.17
C GLU A 881 48.99 28.72 22.97
N THR A 882 49.43 29.15 21.79
CA THR A 882 48.61 29.08 20.57
C THR A 882 48.47 27.65 20.06
N VAL A 883 49.49 26.82 20.24
CA VAL A 883 49.46 25.38 19.91
C VAL A 883 48.56 24.62 20.88
N GLU A 884 48.56 24.94 22.17
CA GLU A 884 47.65 24.34 23.15
C GLU A 884 46.20 24.69 22.85
N ARG A 885 45.87 25.95 22.53
CA ARG A 885 44.54 26.36 22.08
C ARG A 885 44.10 25.62 20.82
N PHE A 886 44.98 25.53 19.83
CA PHE A 886 44.72 24.80 18.60
C PHE A 886 44.51 23.30 18.86
N ASN A 887 45.34 22.66 19.68
CA ASN A 887 45.20 21.24 20.03
C ASN A 887 43.94 20.96 20.86
N ASN A 888 43.54 21.87 21.75
CA ASN A 888 42.30 21.74 22.52
C ASN A 888 41.06 21.85 21.61
N ALA A 889 41.04 22.81 20.68
CA ALA A 889 39.98 22.92 19.69
C ALA A 889 39.97 21.70 18.74
N LEU A 890 41.14 21.19 18.36
CA LEU A 890 41.29 19.99 17.53
C LEU A 890 40.77 18.75 18.26
N ALA A 891 41.03 18.62 19.55
CA ALA A 891 40.54 17.53 20.40
C ALA A 891 39.04 17.63 20.66
N ASN A 892 38.49 18.85 20.83
CA ASN A 892 37.05 19.08 20.96
C ASN A 892 36.32 18.66 19.66
N ALA A 893 36.83 19.10 18.50
CA ALA A 893 36.32 18.71 17.20
C ALA A 893 36.41 17.19 16.97
N LEU A 894 37.55 16.57 17.31
CA LEU A 894 37.71 15.11 17.20
C LEU A 894 36.75 14.35 18.12
N SER A 895 36.51 14.82 19.35
CA SER A 895 35.54 14.21 20.27
C SER A 895 34.13 14.19 19.65
N LEU A 896 33.70 15.30 19.05
CA LEU A 896 32.40 15.39 18.37
C LEU A 896 32.34 14.51 17.11
N ILE A 897 33.43 14.40 16.37
CA ILE A 897 33.53 13.52 15.18
C ILE A 897 33.51 12.04 15.60
N GLU A 898 34.23 11.64 16.64
CA GLU A 898 34.29 10.26 17.15
C GLU A 898 33.00 9.84 17.87
N GLU A 899 32.22 10.78 18.41
CA GLU A 899 30.91 10.50 19.00
C GLU A 899 29.91 9.96 17.97
N GLY A 900 30.09 10.25 16.67
CA GLY A 900 29.54 9.50 15.52
C GLY A 900 28.02 9.56 15.29
N ILE A 901 27.21 9.89 16.29
CA ILE A 901 25.75 10.03 16.21
C ILE A 901 25.32 11.19 17.12
N LEU A 902 25.10 12.38 16.53
CA LEU A 902 24.67 13.59 17.23
C LEU A 902 23.27 13.99 16.76
N THR A 903 22.37 14.30 17.69
CA THR A 903 21.00 14.77 17.41
C THR A 903 20.99 16.20 16.89
N ALA A 904 19.96 16.61 16.12
CA ALA A 904 19.87 17.92 15.47
C ALA A 904 19.89 19.14 16.42
N ASP A 905 19.64 18.96 17.71
CA ASP A 905 19.80 19.98 18.75
C ASP A 905 21.27 20.29 19.08
N ARG A 906 22.19 19.37 18.75
CA ARG A 906 23.65 19.56 18.86
C ARG A 906 24.27 20.22 17.62
N GLN A 907 23.48 20.62 16.62
CA GLN A 907 23.99 21.35 15.46
C GLN A 907 24.69 22.65 15.88
N LEU A 908 24.18 23.32 16.92
CA LEU A 908 24.83 24.51 17.49
C LEU A 908 26.23 24.18 18.02
N ASP A 909 26.39 23.07 18.74
CA ASP A 909 27.68 22.64 19.30
C ASP A 909 28.70 22.33 18.17
N ILE A 910 28.23 21.73 17.07
CA ILE A 910 29.04 21.42 15.89
C ILE A 910 29.46 22.71 15.17
N ASP A 911 28.53 23.63 14.99
CA ASP A 911 28.79 24.93 14.37
C ASP A 911 29.75 25.77 15.22
N GLU A 912 29.60 25.76 16.55
CA GLU A 912 30.49 26.42 17.50
C GLU A 912 31.89 25.79 17.51
N ALA A 913 31.99 24.46 17.49
CA ALA A 913 33.28 23.77 17.41
C ALA A 913 34.01 24.04 16.08
N LEU A 914 33.27 24.15 14.97
CA LEU A 914 33.83 24.53 13.67
C LEU A 914 34.40 25.95 13.71
N GLU A 915 33.68 26.92 14.27
CA GLU A 915 34.15 28.29 14.41
C GLU A 915 35.33 28.41 15.40
N GLU A 916 35.31 27.66 16.51
CA GLU A 916 36.41 27.61 17.48
C GLU A 916 37.69 27.03 16.86
N LEU A 917 37.57 25.94 16.09
CA LEU A 917 38.68 25.32 15.40
C LEU A 917 39.29 26.24 14.33
N LYS A 918 38.45 26.95 13.55
CA LYS A 918 38.90 27.97 12.60
C LYS A 918 39.67 29.09 13.31
N ALA A 919 39.09 29.64 14.37
CA ALA A 919 39.70 30.75 15.11
C ALA A 919 41.04 30.34 15.76
N ALA A 920 41.13 29.13 16.31
CA ALA A 920 42.35 28.62 16.92
C ALA A 920 43.46 28.36 15.90
N PHE A 921 43.09 27.88 14.70
CA PHE A 921 44.04 27.68 13.60
C PHE A 921 44.56 29.02 13.05
N GLU A 922 43.68 30.00 12.83
CA GLU A 922 44.06 31.34 12.39
C GLU A 922 44.91 32.09 13.43
N GLY A 923 44.80 31.72 14.72
CA GLY A 923 45.52 32.32 15.84
C GLY A 923 46.94 31.80 16.10
N LEU A 924 47.47 30.89 15.28
CA LEU A 924 48.84 30.36 15.43
C LEU A 924 49.90 31.45 15.08
N SER A 925 50.77 31.83 16.04
CA SER A 925 51.82 32.87 15.86
C SER A 925 53.25 32.38 16.23
N GLU A 926 54.29 32.81 15.49
CA GLU A 926 55.68 32.28 15.52
C GLU A 926 56.59 32.67 16.74
N PHE A 927 57.66 31.87 16.89
CA PHE A 927 58.60 31.45 17.98
C PHE A 927 59.64 32.42 18.61
N VAL A 928 59.92 32.34 19.94
CA VAL A 928 61.26 32.42 20.64
C VAL A 928 61.13 32.00 22.13
N GLU A 929 61.67 30.85 22.58
CA GLU A 929 61.58 30.44 24.01
C GLU A 929 62.88 29.94 24.69
N THR A 930 64.06 30.19 24.13
CA THR A 930 65.34 29.71 24.70
C THR A 930 66.17 30.72 25.50
N ILE A 931 65.69 31.97 25.69
CA ILE A 931 66.43 33.05 26.39
C ILE A 931 65.56 33.80 27.41
N LYS A 932 64.24 33.55 27.39
CA LYS A 932 63.20 34.22 28.16
C LYS A 932 63.45 34.32 29.68
N PRO A 933 63.99 33.31 30.37
CA PRO A 933 64.14 33.38 31.84
C PRO A 933 65.20 34.37 32.35
N VAL A 934 66.29 34.60 31.60
CA VAL A 934 67.33 35.58 31.97
C VAL A 934 66.86 36.99 31.65
N LEU A 935 66.16 37.13 30.52
CA LEU A 935 65.58 38.39 30.06
C LEU A 935 64.46 38.90 30.99
N ASP A 936 63.57 38.00 31.42
CA ASP A 936 62.45 38.34 32.30
C ASP A 936 62.94 38.81 33.67
N LYS A 937 64.03 38.23 34.19
CA LYS A 937 64.63 38.66 35.46
C LYS A 937 65.37 39.99 35.37
N ILE A 938 66.05 40.28 34.26
CA ILE A 938 66.62 41.61 33.99
C ILE A 938 65.50 42.67 33.94
N LYS A 939 64.34 42.34 33.36
CA LYS A 939 63.18 43.25 33.27
C LYS A 939 62.39 43.40 34.58
N GLU A 940 62.52 42.45 35.52
CA GLU A 940 61.84 42.50 36.82
C GLU A 940 62.60 43.35 37.85
N ASP A 941 63.93 43.23 37.92
CA ASP A 941 64.76 43.88 38.95
C ASP A 941 65.33 45.25 38.51
N ILE A 942 65.44 45.50 37.19
CA ILE A 942 65.99 46.74 36.62
C ILE A 942 64.99 47.35 35.63
N LYS A 943 64.84 48.68 35.64
CA LYS A 943 63.98 49.37 34.69
C LYS A 943 64.63 49.35 33.31
N THR A 944 63.89 48.88 32.31
CA THR A 944 64.36 48.76 30.93
C THR A 944 63.48 49.59 29.99
N GLY A 945 64.09 50.13 28.93
CA GLY A 945 63.40 50.85 27.86
C GLY A 945 64.17 50.70 26.55
N GLU A 946 63.51 50.95 25.42
CA GLU A 946 64.13 50.79 24.10
C GLU A 946 63.92 52.07 23.28
N VAL A 947 65.01 52.58 22.70
CA VAL A 947 65.01 53.85 21.96
C VAL A 947 65.82 53.69 20.68
N ASP A 948 65.17 53.91 19.53
CA ASP A 948 65.77 53.78 18.19
C ASP A 948 66.60 52.48 17.98
N GLY A 949 66.16 51.38 18.60
CA GLY A 949 66.79 50.06 18.48
C GLY A 949 67.99 49.82 19.42
N ALA A 950 68.24 50.70 20.39
CA ALA A 950 69.16 50.46 21.51
C ALA A 950 68.37 50.18 22.79
N ALA A 951 68.66 49.06 23.46
CA ALA A 951 68.06 48.72 24.74
C ALA A 951 68.81 49.43 25.88
N LEU A 952 68.10 50.10 26.76
CA LEU A 952 68.63 50.89 27.88
C LEU A 952 68.21 50.27 29.21
N ILE A 953 69.11 50.37 30.21
CA ILE A 953 68.82 49.98 31.59
C ILE A 953 69.13 51.11 32.58
N TRP A 954 68.24 51.36 33.52
CA TRP A 954 68.38 52.35 34.60
C TRP A 954 67.79 51.84 35.92
N ASN A 955 67.80 52.65 36.98
CA ASN A 955 67.54 52.26 38.37
C ASN A 955 68.73 51.58 39.07
N LEU A 956 69.94 52.01 38.71
CA LEU A 956 71.19 51.52 39.29
C LEU A 956 71.75 52.51 40.33
N ALA A 957 72.44 51.98 41.34
CA ALA A 957 73.17 52.81 42.29
C ALA A 957 74.44 53.40 41.65
N THR A 958 74.86 54.58 42.11
CA THR A 958 76.16 55.16 41.73
C THR A 958 77.32 54.37 42.34
N ASN A 959 78.49 54.36 41.68
CA ASN A 959 79.74 53.75 42.13
C ASN A 959 79.67 52.21 42.28
N LEU A 960 78.95 51.55 41.37
CA LEU A 960 78.87 50.10 41.27
C LEU A 960 80.11 49.51 40.59
N THR A 961 80.54 48.32 41.02
CA THR A 961 81.52 47.51 40.30
C THR A 961 80.80 46.50 39.39
N PRO A 962 81.42 46.07 38.28
CA PRO A 962 80.87 45.02 37.42
C PRO A 962 80.43 43.77 38.18
N ASP A 963 81.26 43.31 39.12
CA ASP A 963 80.97 42.12 39.93
C ASP A 963 79.76 42.32 40.84
N ALA A 964 79.58 43.52 41.42
CA ALA A 964 78.45 43.82 42.30
C ALA A 964 77.13 43.94 41.51
N LEU A 965 77.18 44.47 40.29
CA LEU A 965 76.03 44.49 39.39
C LEU A 965 75.61 43.06 39.00
N LEU A 966 76.57 42.18 38.74
CA LEU A 966 76.32 40.79 38.35
C LEU A 966 75.94 39.89 39.54
N GLU A 967 76.19 40.29 40.79
CA GLU A 967 75.87 39.49 41.99
C GLU A 967 74.35 39.31 42.20
N ASP A 968 73.54 40.30 41.78
CA ASP A 968 72.07 40.24 41.82
C ASP A 968 71.50 39.34 40.70
N PHE A 969 72.27 39.11 39.63
CA PHE A 969 71.93 38.20 38.53
C PHE A 969 72.50 36.80 38.82
N VAL A 970 71.67 35.93 39.39
CA VAL A 970 72.05 34.53 39.70
C VAL A 970 72.59 33.84 38.44
N ASN A 971 73.92 33.67 38.37
CA ASN A 971 74.58 32.77 37.44
C ASN A 971 74.24 31.32 37.83
N SER A 972 73.22 30.74 37.21
CA SER A 972 72.99 29.30 37.23
C SER A 972 73.35 28.72 35.86
N ASP A 973 74.44 27.94 35.84
CA ASP A 973 74.89 27.01 34.79
C ASP A 973 73.69 26.38 34.03
N GLU A 974 73.56 26.29 32.71
CA GLU A 974 74.50 25.87 31.65
C GLU A 974 74.26 26.56 30.26
N ASN A 975 73.42 27.60 30.11
CA ASN A 975 72.90 28.01 28.79
C ASN A 975 73.07 29.50 28.34
N GLY A 976 73.94 30.30 28.96
CA GLY A 976 74.28 31.67 28.51
C GLY A 976 75.16 32.43 29.52
N THR A 977 75.81 33.53 29.12
CA THR A 977 76.70 34.34 29.99
C THR A 977 76.38 35.82 29.90
N LEU A 978 76.43 36.54 31.05
CA LEU A 978 76.32 38.00 31.12
C LEU A 978 77.70 38.63 31.33
N GLU A 979 78.01 39.68 30.59
CA GLU A 979 79.27 40.43 30.67
C GLU A 979 78.99 41.94 30.76
N VAL A 980 79.74 42.67 31.59
CA VAL A 980 79.66 44.13 31.68
C VAL A 980 80.90 44.76 31.04
N GLN A 981 80.71 45.62 30.04
CA GLN A 981 81.75 46.43 29.41
C GLN A 981 81.67 47.86 29.96
N THR A 982 82.66 48.26 30.76
CA THR A 982 82.66 49.57 31.43
C THR A 982 83.29 50.67 30.56
N VAL A 983 82.72 51.88 30.60
CA VAL A 983 83.32 53.09 29.97
C VAL A 983 84.62 53.49 30.67
N VAL A 984 84.65 53.38 31.99
CA VAL A 984 85.83 53.59 32.84
C VAL A 984 86.18 52.27 33.52
N ASP A 985 87.41 51.79 33.33
CA ASP A 985 87.86 50.48 33.84
C ASP A 985 87.52 50.27 35.31
N GLY A 986 86.66 49.28 35.57
CA GLY A 986 86.34 48.80 36.93
C GLY A 986 85.15 49.49 37.62
N VAL A 987 84.47 50.43 36.97
CA VAL A 987 83.25 51.09 37.50
C VAL A 987 82.14 51.08 36.45
N VAL A 988 80.91 50.80 36.88
CA VAL A 988 79.73 50.88 36.04
C VAL A 988 79.20 52.31 36.07
N GLY A 989 79.34 53.02 34.94
CA GLY A 989 78.79 54.35 34.71
C GLY A 989 77.97 54.42 33.42
N THR A 990 77.32 55.56 33.17
CA THR A 990 76.52 55.77 31.97
C THR A 990 77.30 55.48 30.68
N GLY A 991 76.70 54.71 29.77
CA GLY A 991 77.32 54.24 28.54
C GLY A 991 78.06 52.90 28.68
N SER A 992 78.14 52.34 29.90
CA SER A 992 78.61 50.95 30.09
C SER A 992 77.60 49.99 29.48
N LYS A 993 78.03 48.83 29.00
CA LYS A 993 77.17 47.88 28.29
C LYS A 993 77.04 46.57 29.04
N LEU A 994 75.82 46.09 29.25
CA LEU A 994 75.51 44.76 29.73
C LEU A 994 75.19 43.87 28.53
N VAL A 995 76.04 42.88 28.26
CA VAL A 995 75.99 42.03 27.07
C VAL A 995 75.60 40.61 27.48
N LEU A 996 74.46 40.14 26.96
CA LEU A 996 74.01 38.77 27.10
C LEU A 996 74.53 37.95 25.92
N LYS A 997 75.17 36.82 26.23
CA LYS A 997 75.68 35.86 25.25
C LYS A 997 75.05 34.49 25.44
N ASP A 998 74.83 33.78 24.34
CA ASP A 998 74.38 32.39 24.38
C ASP A 998 75.51 31.43 24.82
N SER A 999 75.20 30.13 24.91
CA SER A 999 76.15 29.08 25.28
C SER A 999 77.30 28.87 24.27
N GLU A 1000 77.23 29.45 23.07
CA GLU A 1000 78.29 29.43 22.06
C GLU A 1000 79.16 30.71 22.10
N GLY A 1001 78.80 31.68 22.94
CA GLY A 1001 79.52 32.95 23.11
C GLY A 1001 79.11 34.04 22.11
N THR A 1002 78.01 33.85 21.37
CA THR A 1002 77.44 34.85 20.46
C THR A 1002 76.63 35.86 21.25
N VAL A 1003 76.76 37.16 20.93
CA VAL A 1003 75.94 38.21 21.56
C VAL A 1003 74.49 38.06 21.11
N VAL A 1004 73.63 37.87 22.09
CA VAL A 1004 72.18 37.74 21.92
C VAL A 1004 71.52 39.11 22.07
N GLU A 1005 71.88 39.85 23.11
CA GLU A 1005 71.28 41.14 23.43
C GLU A 1005 72.30 42.02 24.15
N GLU A 1006 72.22 43.33 23.93
CA GLU A 1006 73.13 44.33 24.50
C GLU A 1006 72.29 45.48 25.05
N TYR A 1007 72.55 45.82 26.31
CA TYR A 1007 71.92 46.92 27.02
C TYR A 1007 72.93 47.99 27.35
N GLU A 1008 72.62 49.27 27.13
CA GLU A 1008 73.44 50.39 27.57
C GLU A 1008 72.93 50.95 28.91
N VAL A 1009 73.85 51.18 29.84
CA VAL A 1009 73.57 51.64 31.21
C VAL A 1009 73.35 53.13 31.23
N VAL A 1010 72.31 53.55 31.95
CA VAL A 1010 72.04 54.94 32.30
C VAL A 1010 72.05 55.10 33.82
N ILE A 1011 72.95 55.94 34.33
CA ILE A 1011 72.93 56.45 35.69
C ILE A 1011 72.58 57.94 35.61
N PHE A 1012 71.41 58.31 36.11
CA PHE A 1012 70.93 59.69 36.03
C PHE A 1012 71.87 60.63 36.80
N GLY A 1013 72.39 61.62 36.10
CA GLY A 1013 73.36 62.59 36.59
C GLY A 1013 74.82 62.25 36.30
N ASP A 1014 75.15 61.02 35.91
CA ASP A 1014 76.50 60.63 35.50
C ASP A 1014 76.57 60.67 33.97
N ALA A 1015 76.98 61.80 33.40
CA ALA A 1015 77.03 61.98 31.95
C ALA A 1015 78.38 61.61 31.34
N ASN A 1016 79.44 61.64 32.16
CA ASN A 1016 80.79 61.32 31.73
C ASN A 1016 81.07 59.80 31.73
N GLY A 1017 80.22 59.00 32.39
CA GLY A 1017 80.26 57.55 32.42
C GLY A 1017 81.23 56.96 33.45
N ASP A 1018 81.66 57.74 34.43
CA ASP A 1018 82.59 57.31 35.49
C ASP A 1018 81.91 56.65 36.70
N GLY A 1019 80.56 56.61 36.69
CA GLY A 1019 79.73 55.98 37.71
C GLY A 1019 79.46 56.86 38.93
N VAL A 1020 79.95 58.10 38.98
CA VAL A 1020 79.76 59.02 40.10
C VAL A 1020 79.18 60.34 39.60
N VAL A 1021 78.08 60.78 40.20
CA VAL A 1021 77.50 62.10 39.88
C VAL A 1021 78.28 63.21 40.60
N ASP A 1022 79.10 63.96 39.86
CA ASP A 1022 79.92 65.05 40.38
C ASP A 1022 79.96 66.30 39.46
N VAL A 1023 80.89 67.22 39.75
CA VAL A 1023 81.02 68.49 39.00
C VAL A 1023 81.42 68.29 37.53
N MET A 1024 82.04 67.16 37.18
CA MET A 1024 82.40 66.82 35.82
C MET A 1024 81.17 66.54 34.95
N ASP A 1025 80.09 66.04 35.53
CA ASP A 1025 78.82 65.84 34.80
C ASP A 1025 78.11 67.15 34.49
N THR A 1026 78.24 68.12 35.40
CA THR A 1026 77.79 69.49 35.14
C THR A 1026 78.51 70.09 33.92
N ILE A 1027 79.80 69.78 33.76
CA ILE A 1027 80.58 70.20 32.59
C ILE A 1027 80.07 69.50 31.31
N CYS A 1028 79.70 68.22 31.37
CA CYS A 1028 79.11 67.51 30.24
C CYS A 1028 77.77 68.13 29.78
N LEU A 1029 76.92 68.52 30.73
CA LEU A 1029 75.66 69.22 30.45
C LEU A 1029 75.89 70.62 29.87
N ASP A 1030 76.81 71.40 30.45
CA ASP A 1030 77.20 72.71 29.93
C ASP A 1030 77.72 72.61 28.50
N LEU A 1031 78.55 71.61 28.19
CA LEU A 1031 79.06 71.38 26.85
C LEU A 1031 77.97 70.97 25.86
N TYR A 1032 76.96 70.19 26.30
CA TYR A 1032 75.82 69.81 25.48
C TYR A 1032 74.93 71.02 25.15
N THR A 1033 74.56 71.82 26.16
CA THR A 1033 73.67 72.99 25.98
C THR A 1033 74.29 74.12 25.16
N VAL A 1034 75.63 74.21 25.10
CA VAL A 1034 76.35 75.15 24.21
C VAL A 1034 76.74 74.53 22.85
N TYR A 1035 76.17 73.36 22.50
CA TYR A 1035 76.41 72.61 21.25
C TYR A 1035 77.88 72.25 20.99
N GLN A 1036 78.70 72.09 22.04
CA GLN A 1036 80.10 71.64 21.95
C GLN A 1036 80.26 70.13 22.15
N ALA A 1037 79.35 69.49 22.88
CA ALA A 1037 79.13 68.05 22.87
C ALA A 1037 77.83 67.74 22.11
N ASN A 1038 77.81 66.63 21.37
CA ASN A 1038 76.62 66.18 20.65
C ASN A 1038 76.25 64.77 21.14
N TYR A 1039 75.34 64.70 22.11
CA TYR A 1039 74.70 63.46 22.53
C TYR A 1039 73.41 63.31 21.71
N ALA A 1040 73.29 62.21 20.97
CA ALA A 1040 72.08 61.96 20.18
C ALA A 1040 70.88 61.86 21.13
N GLU A 1041 69.76 62.51 20.76
CA GLU A 1041 68.50 62.35 21.48
C GLU A 1041 68.17 60.86 21.59
N GLY A 1042 67.93 60.38 22.81
CA GLY A 1042 67.75 58.95 23.08
C GLY A 1042 69.02 58.15 23.41
N SER A 1043 70.23 58.71 23.35
CA SER A 1043 71.45 58.02 23.80
C SER A 1043 71.51 57.92 25.33
N ALA A 1044 72.31 56.99 25.86
CA ALA A 1044 72.46 56.83 27.31
C ALA A 1044 72.93 58.12 28.02
N GLN A 1045 73.86 58.87 27.42
CA GLN A 1045 74.34 60.15 27.96
C GLN A 1045 73.27 61.25 27.88
N TRP A 1046 72.40 61.20 26.86
CA TRP A 1046 71.27 62.14 26.78
C TRP A 1046 70.25 61.87 27.88
N TYR A 1047 69.91 60.60 28.14
CA TYR A 1047 69.04 60.22 29.26
C TYR A 1047 69.66 60.55 30.62
N ALA A 1048 70.96 60.32 30.80
CA ALA A 1048 71.64 60.67 32.04
C ALA A 1048 71.62 62.18 32.32
N LEU A 1049 71.50 63.01 31.29
CA LEU A 1049 71.40 64.47 31.40
C LEU A 1049 69.97 65.01 31.44
N ASN A 1050 68.96 64.18 31.17
CA ASN A 1050 67.56 64.58 31.17
C ASN A 1050 66.89 64.12 32.48
N LEU A 1051 67.07 64.95 33.50
CA LEU A 1051 66.79 64.67 34.90
C LEU A 1051 65.37 65.05 35.32
N ASP A 1052 64.65 65.82 34.49
CA ASP A 1052 63.28 66.23 34.77
C ASP A 1052 62.21 65.37 34.04
N GLY A 1053 62.67 64.43 33.19
CA GLY A 1053 61.83 63.45 32.48
C GLY A 1053 61.02 64.05 31.32
N LYS A 1054 61.36 65.24 30.83
CA LYS A 1054 60.71 65.84 29.64
C LYS A 1054 61.46 65.49 28.35
N ALA A 1055 61.00 65.99 27.21
CA ALA A 1055 61.54 65.57 25.91
C ALA A 1055 62.85 66.26 25.49
N ASP A 1056 63.37 67.22 26.26
CA ASP A 1056 64.55 68.02 25.89
C ASP A 1056 65.50 68.15 27.09
N VAL A 1057 66.81 68.02 26.87
CA VAL A 1057 67.85 68.36 27.86
C VAL A 1057 68.08 69.88 27.83
N ASP A 1058 67.70 70.58 28.89
CA ASP A 1058 67.72 72.04 28.95
C ASP A 1058 68.20 72.63 30.29
N ALA A 1059 67.93 73.91 30.53
CA ALA A 1059 68.34 74.60 31.74
C ALA A 1059 67.66 74.08 33.02
N ALA A 1060 66.53 73.36 32.92
CA ALA A 1060 65.86 72.73 34.05
C ALA A 1060 66.67 71.55 34.60
N ASP A 1061 67.29 70.75 33.73
CA ASP A 1061 68.16 69.64 34.13
C ASP A 1061 69.42 70.14 34.85
N ALA A 1062 69.97 71.26 34.39
CA ALA A 1062 71.12 71.91 35.03
C ALA A 1062 70.82 72.29 36.48
N VAL A 1063 69.60 72.74 36.77
CA VAL A 1063 69.18 73.07 38.14
C VAL A 1063 69.12 71.84 39.03
N ILE A 1064 68.69 70.69 38.51
CA ILE A 1064 68.62 69.43 39.26
C ILE A 1064 70.04 68.90 39.54
N LEU A 1065 70.91 68.91 38.53
CA LEU A 1065 72.28 68.46 38.64
C LEU A 1065 73.10 69.34 39.60
N ASP A 1066 72.98 70.67 39.50
CA ASP A 1066 73.61 71.63 40.43
C ASP A 1066 73.10 71.46 41.87
N ALA A 1067 71.80 71.18 42.05
CA ALA A 1067 71.25 70.95 43.38
C ALA A 1067 71.82 69.67 44.02
N TYR A 1068 72.03 68.61 43.24
CA TYR A 1068 72.63 67.36 43.70
C TYR A 1068 74.10 67.54 44.07
N THR A 1069 74.92 68.15 43.20
CA THR A 1069 76.36 68.35 43.45
C THR A 1069 76.65 69.30 44.62
N ASN A 1070 75.72 70.20 44.93
CA ASN A 1070 75.79 71.07 46.12
C ASN A 1070 75.13 70.47 47.39
N PHE A 1071 74.78 69.18 47.38
CA PHE A 1071 74.12 68.46 48.49
C PHE A 1071 72.77 69.07 48.93
N ALA A 1072 72.09 69.78 48.02
CA ALA A 1072 70.83 70.48 48.27
C ALA A 1072 69.59 69.75 47.67
N GLY A 1073 69.80 68.65 46.94
CA GLY A 1073 68.76 67.83 46.32
C GLY A 1073 69.19 66.36 46.17
N THR A 1074 68.30 65.52 45.64
CA THR A 1074 68.52 64.10 45.35
C THR A 1074 68.09 63.81 43.91
N ILE A 1075 68.81 62.94 43.21
CA ILE A 1075 68.40 62.42 41.89
C ILE A 1075 67.78 61.04 42.10
N ASP A 1076 66.57 60.86 41.58
CA ASP A 1076 65.87 59.57 41.60
C ASP A 1076 66.38 58.71 40.45
N GLN A 1077 66.97 57.54 40.75
CA GLN A 1077 67.52 56.66 39.72
C GLN A 1077 66.44 55.83 39.02
N GLY A 1078 65.21 55.73 39.56
CA GLY A 1078 64.23 54.74 39.13
C GLY A 1078 62.92 55.28 38.54
N SER A 1079 62.55 56.54 38.81
CA SER A 1079 61.19 57.05 38.51
C SER A 1079 61.13 58.24 37.54
N ILE A 1080 62.25 58.62 36.92
CA ILE A 1080 62.29 59.76 35.97
C ILE A 1080 61.55 59.42 34.66
N TYR A 1081 61.55 58.15 34.26
CA TYR A 1081 60.92 57.61 33.04
C TYR A 1081 59.98 56.43 33.32
#